data_AF-A0A0M4ELF3-F1
#
_entry.id   AF-A0A0M4ELF3-F1
#
_cell.length_a   1.000
_cell.length_b   1.000
_cell.length_c   1.000
_cell.angle_alpha   90.00
_cell.angle_beta   90.00
_cell.angle_gamma   90.00
#
_symmetry.space_group_name_H-M   'P 1'
#
loop_
_entity.id
_entity.type
_entity.pdbx_description
1 polymer ?
#
loop_
_entity_poly.entity_id
_entity_poly.type
_entity_poly.pdbx_seq_one_letter_code
_entity_poly.pdbx_strand_id
1 'polypeptide(L)'
;MPCAFYEAGWLLGLIGTLVLGSFVVYAMHVLINDINVLCKRYRLSVLSYSEAMELAFQTGPESLQPLGKPLAYLVDLLLGVYHFGVDCVYVVFIAKSIKLLADMYIEPLDIRIYMGLVTVPLLASFAIRELKYLVPFAVISNLLLILSVAIICSYLFGDLPSLSERQAVQPLQGYAFFFGTVLFSIESVGVILALQLKMLNPQNYLGTFGVLNRAMFIVIAFYALFGFFGYWRYGDLTASSVLNNLPKTEILPQCVLAMFALGIFFSYALQGYITVEIIWRRYIAPRVEDSIALEYLIRMALVLASVLVAIAYPNFGVLLSFVGSFCLAQLGLIYPGIINLCVCYREGYGLERPLSNCDAFISLLKSVIGTGILAMPYAFMYTGIIVGVVLTALITVLLIYGMQMLIRCMVECARRNKVGYMTYPESMQAAFADGPDWCSKCAVGGKYMVDIVLGFSHYGVNVVYVVFVAKNVKQFTEAYSSFKLDLRIYIAIAGMAELPLFLLRHLKYLVPINIIANILLYICFAIIFYYLFRGLPSISDREMFESPLQWPMFFGIVLFAVTSVGVMLAIEEKMAKPQKYLGICGILSLASIVVVISNLAFGIFGYWRYGQEILDSVTLNLPETDICMDMCLWYKYSYGKLKWILIKDIFILIIGMLILLLGSFVAILGIVKEYGSGN
;
A
#
# COMPACT_ATOMS: atom_id res chain seq x y z
N MET A 1 -21.91 8.48 -0.55
CA MET A 1 -22.15 7.02 -0.54
C MET A 1 -22.82 6.49 -1.81
N PRO A 2 -24.07 6.85 -2.18
CA PRO A 2 -24.69 6.34 -3.41
C PRO A 2 -23.85 6.61 -4.68
N CYS A 3 -23.32 7.83 -4.81
CA CYS A 3 -22.41 8.20 -5.90
C CYS A 3 -21.12 7.36 -5.92
N ALA A 4 -20.61 6.93 -4.76
CA ALA A 4 -19.45 6.05 -4.71
C ALA A 4 -19.79 4.65 -5.27
N PHE A 5 -20.98 4.15 -4.96
CA PHE A 5 -21.47 2.88 -5.51
C PHE A 5 -21.79 2.98 -7.01
N TYR A 6 -22.17 4.17 -7.50
CA TYR A 6 -22.26 4.42 -8.94
C TYR A 6 -20.90 4.26 -9.64
N GLU A 7 -19.81 4.73 -9.04
CA GLU A 7 -18.45 4.63 -9.59
C GLU A 7 -17.81 3.24 -9.48
N ALA A 8 -18.27 2.41 -8.55
CA ALA A 8 -17.72 1.07 -8.28
C ALA A 8 -18.61 -0.09 -8.76
N GLY A 9 -19.91 0.12 -8.87
CA GLY A 9 -20.93 -0.92 -9.02
C GLY A 9 -21.48 -1.38 -7.67
N TRP A 10 -22.66 -2.02 -7.67
CA TRP A 10 -23.35 -2.36 -6.42
C TRP A 10 -22.64 -3.46 -5.61
N LEU A 11 -22.07 -4.47 -6.29
CA LEU A 11 -21.45 -5.62 -5.66
C LEU A 11 -20.07 -5.24 -5.10
N LEU A 12 -19.25 -4.61 -5.93
CA LEU A 12 -17.95 -4.12 -5.50
C LEU A 12 -18.08 -3.01 -4.46
N GLY A 13 -19.05 -2.11 -4.61
CA GLY A 13 -19.33 -1.07 -3.63
C GLY A 13 -19.65 -1.65 -2.26
N LEU A 14 -20.49 -2.69 -2.20
CA LEU A 14 -20.85 -3.36 -0.93
C LEU A 14 -19.65 -4.07 -0.30
N ILE A 15 -18.97 -4.92 -1.06
CA ILE A 15 -17.81 -5.68 -0.59
C ILE A 15 -16.68 -4.73 -0.20
N GLY A 16 -16.38 -3.74 -1.05
CA GLY A 16 -15.34 -2.74 -0.85
C GLY A 16 -15.58 -1.89 0.39
N THR A 17 -16.84 -1.50 0.66
CA THR A 17 -17.19 -0.73 1.86
C THR A 17 -17.00 -1.56 3.14
N LEU A 18 -17.41 -2.84 3.13
CA LEU A 18 -17.21 -3.75 4.27
C LEU A 18 -15.74 -4.04 4.53
N VAL A 19 -14.97 -4.31 3.47
CA VAL A 19 -13.54 -4.62 3.55
C VAL A 19 -12.75 -3.39 3.99
N LEU A 20 -12.96 -2.23 3.36
CA LEU A 20 -12.27 -0.99 3.73
C LEU A 20 -12.64 -0.56 5.15
N GLY A 21 -13.92 -0.62 5.51
CA GLY A 21 -14.38 -0.34 6.87
C GLY A 21 -13.72 -1.24 7.91
N SER A 22 -13.58 -2.54 7.61
CA SER A 22 -12.88 -3.49 8.47
C SER A 22 -11.39 -3.14 8.62
N PHE A 23 -10.72 -2.69 7.55
CA PHE A 23 -9.34 -2.23 7.62
C PHE A 23 -9.17 -0.97 8.47
N VAL A 24 -10.07 0.01 8.33
CA VAL A 24 -10.06 1.23 9.15
C VAL A 24 -10.23 0.88 10.63
N VAL A 25 -11.22 0.06 10.97
CA VAL A 25 -11.45 -0.38 12.36
C VAL A 25 -10.22 -1.07 12.93
N TYR A 26 -9.60 -1.93 12.12
CA TYR A 26 -8.39 -2.64 12.49
C TYR A 26 -7.20 -1.67 12.70
N ALA A 27 -6.98 -0.74 11.78
CA ALA A 27 -5.91 0.24 11.89
C ALA A 27 -6.07 1.15 13.12
N MET A 28 -7.31 1.51 13.47
CA MET A 28 -7.61 2.23 14.72
C MET A 28 -7.27 1.39 15.96
N HIS A 29 -7.55 0.08 15.95
CA HIS A 29 -7.14 -0.80 17.06
C HIS A 29 -5.63 -0.86 17.23
N VAL A 30 -4.89 -0.91 16.11
CA VAL A 30 -3.43 -0.86 16.12
C VAL A 30 -2.95 0.46 16.73
N LEU A 31 -3.41 1.58 16.18
CA LEU A 31 -3.01 2.90 16.63
C LEU A 31 -3.24 3.10 18.13
N ILE A 32 -4.45 2.79 18.60
CA ILE A 32 -4.81 2.99 20.01
C ILE A 32 -4.03 2.03 20.92
N ASN A 33 -3.82 0.78 20.51
CA ASN A 33 -2.99 -0.15 21.28
C ASN A 33 -1.55 0.36 21.39
N ASP A 34 -0.98 0.87 20.31
CA ASP A 34 0.38 1.40 20.31
C ASP A 34 0.51 2.65 21.19
N ILE A 35 -0.47 3.54 21.13
CA ILE A 35 -0.59 4.68 22.05
C ILE A 35 -0.63 4.19 23.50
N ASN A 36 -1.47 3.22 23.82
CA ASN A 36 -1.58 2.67 25.17
C ASN A 36 -0.27 2.00 25.64
N VAL A 37 0.44 1.32 24.74
CA VAL A 37 1.76 0.71 25.02
C VAL A 37 2.80 1.80 25.29
N LEU A 38 2.84 2.85 24.49
CA LEU A 38 3.74 4.00 24.70
C LEU A 38 3.43 4.72 26.02
N CYS A 39 2.17 4.97 26.33
CA CYS A 39 1.74 5.52 27.61
C CYS A 39 2.26 4.69 28.79
N LYS A 40 2.12 3.35 28.73
CA LYS A 40 2.64 2.45 29.78
C LYS A 40 4.17 2.48 29.85
N ARG A 41 4.87 2.46 28.70
CA ARG A 41 6.34 2.41 28.63
C ARG A 41 6.97 3.69 29.18
N TYR A 42 6.39 4.86 28.90
CA TYR A 42 6.89 6.16 29.34
C TYR A 42 6.21 6.72 30.60
N ARG A 43 5.29 5.95 31.21
CA ARG A 43 4.49 6.36 32.38
C ARG A 43 3.71 7.66 32.15
N LEU A 44 3.20 7.84 30.94
CA LEU A 44 2.36 8.98 30.55
C LEU A 44 0.88 8.60 30.68
N SER A 45 0.05 9.54 31.15
CA SER A 45 -1.39 9.32 31.34
C SER A 45 -2.18 9.45 30.02
N VAL A 46 -1.73 10.33 29.13
CA VAL A 46 -2.39 10.65 27.85
C VAL A 46 -1.32 10.99 26.81
N LEU A 47 -1.56 10.58 25.56
CA LEU A 47 -0.71 10.90 24.41
C LEU A 47 -1.60 11.32 23.24
N SER A 48 -1.27 12.46 22.62
CA SER A 48 -1.86 12.86 21.34
C SER A 48 -1.29 12.03 20.19
N TYR A 49 -1.94 12.08 19.02
CA TYR A 49 -1.48 11.30 17.86
C TYR A 49 -0.06 11.67 17.41
N SER A 50 0.25 12.96 17.32
CA SER A 50 1.59 13.44 16.95
C SER A 50 2.65 13.14 18.03
N GLU A 51 2.30 13.20 19.32
CA GLU A 51 3.21 12.75 20.39
C GLU A 51 3.47 11.25 20.31
N ALA A 52 2.45 10.45 19.97
CA ALA A 52 2.59 9.02 19.72
C ALA A 52 3.53 8.74 18.56
N MET A 53 3.42 9.51 17.48
CA MET A 53 4.34 9.44 16.35
C MET A 53 5.78 9.76 16.78
N GLU A 54 5.99 10.85 17.51
CA GLU A 54 7.33 11.22 17.97
C GLU A 54 7.95 10.15 18.87
N LEU A 55 7.22 9.71 19.90
CA LEU A 55 7.70 8.70 20.85
C LEU A 55 7.91 7.34 20.17
N ALA A 56 7.03 6.95 19.24
CA ALA A 56 7.19 5.72 18.48
C ALA A 56 8.53 5.73 17.75
N PHE A 57 8.84 6.79 17.01
CA PHE A 57 10.11 6.94 16.29
C PHE A 57 11.32 6.98 17.23
N GLN A 58 11.22 7.61 18.40
CA GLN A 58 12.26 7.57 19.43
C GLN A 58 12.54 6.15 19.95
N THR A 59 11.51 5.28 20.01
CA THR A 59 11.69 3.85 20.34
C THR A 59 12.10 2.97 19.16
N GLY A 60 11.98 3.50 17.94
CA GLY A 60 12.27 2.84 16.69
C GLY A 60 13.76 2.76 16.35
N PRO A 61 14.11 2.38 15.11
CA PRO A 61 15.50 2.30 14.65
C PRO A 61 16.22 3.65 14.75
N GLU A 62 17.48 3.64 15.20
CA GLU A 62 18.29 4.84 15.43
C GLU A 62 18.39 5.76 14.20
N SER A 63 18.40 5.19 12.99
CA SER A 63 18.43 5.96 11.74
C SER A 63 17.13 6.74 11.46
N LEU A 64 15.99 6.30 12.02
CA LEU A 64 14.70 6.97 11.82
C LEU A 64 14.33 7.90 12.98
N GLN A 65 14.97 7.78 14.15
CA GLN A 65 14.77 8.68 15.29
C GLN A 65 14.79 10.19 14.95
N PRO A 66 15.69 10.72 14.08
CA PRO A 66 15.66 12.14 13.74
C PRO A 66 14.40 12.58 12.98
N LEU A 67 13.68 11.65 12.34
CA LEU A 67 12.42 11.92 11.63
C LEU A 67 11.21 12.03 12.57
N GLY A 68 11.33 11.66 13.85
CA GLY A 68 10.20 11.64 14.78
C GLY A 68 9.52 13.00 14.93
N LYS A 69 10.29 14.08 15.13
CA LYS A 69 9.76 15.45 15.26
C LYS A 69 9.15 15.97 13.96
N PRO A 70 9.83 15.92 12.78
CA PRO A 70 9.22 16.28 11.51
C PRO A 70 7.90 15.55 11.23
N LEU A 71 7.82 14.25 11.51
CA LEU A 71 6.60 13.46 11.28
C LEU A 71 5.49 13.78 12.27
N ALA A 72 5.81 14.11 13.51
CA ALA A 72 4.82 14.59 14.48
C ALA A 72 4.17 15.91 14.02
N TYR A 73 4.96 16.87 13.53
CA TYR A 73 4.44 18.10 12.93
C TYR A 73 3.58 17.82 11.69
N LEU A 74 3.98 16.85 10.87
CA LEU A 74 3.20 16.43 9.70
C LEU A 74 1.85 15.80 10.08
N VAL A 75 1.79 15.01 11.16
CA VAL A 75 0.53 14.45 11.68
C VAL A 75 -0.43 15.56 12.10
N ASP A 76 0.04 16.55 12.87
CA ASP A 76 -0.80 17.68 13.28
C ASP A 76 -1.25 18.53 12.09
N LEU A 77 -0.35 18.78 11.13
CA LEU A 77 -0.69 19.49 9.91
C LEU A 77 -1.78 18.75 9.13
N LEU A 78 -1.63 17.44 8.91
CA LEU A 78 -2.62 16.64 8.18
C LEU A 78 -3.94 16.55 8.93
N LEU A 79 -3.93 16.48 10.26
CA LEU A 79 -5.15 16.49 11.08
C LEU A 79 -5.86 17.84 10.97
N GLY A 80 -5.12 18.95 10.98
CA GLY A 80 -5.66 20.29 10.75
C GLY A 80 -6.21 20.48 9.34
N VAL A 81 -5.49 20.04 8.31
CA VAL A 81 -5.93 20.10 6.90
C VAL A 81 -7.17 19.23 6.68
N TYR A 82 -7.26 18.07 7.34
CA TYR A 82 -8.44 17.20 7.28
C TYR A 82 -9.69 17.92 7.79
N HIS A 83 -9.67 18.45 9.02
CA HIS A 83 -10.82 19.14 9.59
C HIS A 83 -11.15 20.45 8.85
N PHE A 84 -10.15 21.18 8.39
CA PHE A 84 -10.34 22.32 7.48
C PHE A 84 -11.01 21.91 6.17
N GLY A 85 -10.61 20.78 5.59
CA GLY A 85 -11.24 20.22 4.39
C GLY A 85 -12.70 19.83 4.61
N VAL A 86 -13.04 19.27 5.78
CA VAL A 86 -14.44 18.99 6.18
C VAL A 86 -15.25 20.28 6.24
N ASP A 87 -14.69 21.35 6.82
CA ASP A 87 -15.34 22.67 6.87
C ASP A 87 -15.63 23.19 5.45
N CYS A 88 -14.67 23.13 4.52
CA CYS A 88 -14.89 23.50 3.13
C CYS A 88 -16.04 22.70 2.47
N VAL A 89 -16.08 21.38 2.69
CA VAL A 89 -17.15 20.50 2.17
C VAL A 89 -18.52 20.89 2.74
N TYR A 90 -18.57 21.26 4.03
CA TYR A 90 -19.80 21.73 4.68
C TYR A 90 -20.29 23.06 4.11
N VAL A 91 -19.40 24.03 3.83
CA VAL A 91 -19.80 25.28 3.17
C VAL A 91 -20.46 25.00 1.82
N VAL A 92 -19.83 24.16 0.98
CA VAL A 92 -20.39 23.78 -0.33
C VAL A 92 -21.75 23.10 -0.15
N PHE A 93 -21.88 22.20 0.81
CA PHE A 93 -23.11 21.47 1.04
C PHE A 93 -24.26 22.36 1.55
N ILE A 94 -24.00 23.23 2.53
CA ILE A 94 -25.00 24.16 3.07
C ILE A 94 -25.48 25.09 1.97
N ALA A 95 -24.55 25.71 1.23
CA ALA A 95 -24.88 26.61 0.11
C ALA A 95 -25.68 25.89 -0.98
N LYS A 96 -25.30 24.66 -1.34
CA LYS A 96 -26.04 23.85 -2.32
C LYS A 96 -27.43 23.50 -1.84
N SER A 97 -27.60 23.16 -0.56
CA SER A 97 -28.90 22.82 0.03
C SER A 97 -29.83 24.03 0.08
N ILE A 98 -29.30 25.19 0.47
CA ILE A 98 -30.06 26.45 0.45
C ILE A 98 -30.41 26.84 -0.99
N LYS A 99 -29.48 26.72 -1.94
CA LYS A 99 -29.73 26.99 -3.37
C LYS A 99 -30.86 26.11 -3.91
N LEU A 100 -30.83 24.80 -3.64
CA LEU A 100 -31.89 23.88 -4.07
C LEU A 100 -33.27 24.26 -3.51
N LEU A 101 -33.30 24.83 -2.31
CA LEU A 101 -34.53 25.32 -1.68
C LEU A 101 -34.97 26.67 -2.26
N ALA A 102 -34.03 27.61 -2.42
CA ALA A 102 -34.29 28.97 -2.84
C ALA A 102 -34.67 29.08 -4.32
N ASP A 103 -34.03 28.31 -5.19
CA ASP A 103 -34.32 28.26 -6.64
C ASP A 103 -35.77 27.84 -6.95
N MET A 104 -36.51 27.29 -5.96
CA MET A 104 -37.93 26.95 -6.12
C MET A 104 -38.87 28.15 -5.92
N TYR A 105 -38.44 29.17 -5.20
CA TYR A 105 -39.26 30.33 -4.81
C TYR A 105 -38.72 31.65 -5.36
N ILE A 106 -37.44 31.70 -5.71
CA ILE A 106 -36.69 32.88 -6.15
C ILE A 106 -35.98 32.55 -7.47
N GLU A 107 -35.69 33.56 -8.29
CA GLU A 107 -34.87 33.38 -9.49
C GLU A 107 -33.53 32.71 -9.17
N PRO A 108 -33.07 31.78 -10.04
CA PRO A 108 -31.89 30.97 -9.75
C PRO A 108 -30.62 31.82 -9.75
N LEU A 109 -30.00 31.95 -8.56
CA LEU A 109 -28.74 32.67 -8.38
C LEU A 109 -27.53 31.73 -8.47
N ASP A 110 -26.35 32.27 -8.76
CA ASP A 110 -25.11 31.49 -8.75
C ASP A 110 -24.82 30.90 -7.35
N ILE A 111 -24.36 29.65 -7.28
CA ILE A 111 -24.05 28.95 -6.01
C ILE A 111 -23.02 29.70 -5.16
N ARG A 112 -22.09 30.43 -5.79
CA ARG A 112 -21.05 31.21 -5.11
C ARG A 112 -21.65 32.36 -4.29
N ILE A 113 -22.78 32.93 -4.74
CA ILE A 113 -23.50 33.98 -3.99
C ILE A 113 -24.07 33.39 -2.70
N TYR A 114 -24.67 32.19 -2.76
CA TYR A 114 -25.14 31.50 -1.55
C TYR A 114 -24.00 31.18 -0.59
N MET A 115 -22.82 30.77 -1.08
CA MET A 115 -21.63 30.58 -0.23
C MET A 115 -21.21 31.89 0.47
N GLY A 116 -21.22 33.00 -0.27
CA GLY A 116 -20.97 34.34 0.28
C GLY A 116 -21.96 34.71 1.39
N LEU A 117 -23.25 34.51 1.17
CA LEU A 117 -24.31 34.79 2.16
C LEU A 117 -24.18 33.95 3.43
N VAL A 118 -23.81 32.68 3.29
CA VAL A 118 -23.61 31.76 4.43
C VAL A 118 -22.39 32.13 5.28
N THR A 119 -21.44 32.92 4.75
CA THR A 119 -20.25 33.37 5.51
C THR A 119 -20.61 34.07 6.82
N VAL A 120 -21.55 35.01 6.80
CA VAL A 120 -21.93 35.81 7.98
C VAL A 120 -22.42 34.94 9.14
N PRO A 121 -23.41 34.03 8.95
CA PRO A 121 -23.83 33.15 10.03
C PRO A 121 -22.75 32.14 10.43
N LEU A 122 -21.87 31.68 9.53
CA LEU A 122 -20.75 30.81 9.90
C LEU A 122 -19.73 31.52 10.81
N LEU A 123 -19.39 32.79 10.51
CA LEU A 123 -18.51 33.60 11.35
C LEU A 123 -19.10 33.78 12.76
N ALA A 124 -20.42 34.01 12.86
CA ALA A 124 -21.11 34.08 14.14
C ALA A 124 -21.03 32.75 14.92
N SER A 125 -21.12 31.61 14.24
CA SER A 125 -20.99 30.30 14.89
C SER A 125 -19.59 30.03 15.47
N PHE A 126 -18.53 30.49 14.79
CA PHE A 126 -17.14 30.32 15.23
C PHE A 126 -16.70 31.29 16.33
N ALA A 127 -17.52 32.31 16.61
CA ALA A 127 -17.32 33.20 17.75
C ALA A 127 -17.53 32.48 19.10
N ILE A 128 -18.14 31.29 19.11
CA ILE A 128 -18.32 30.50 20.32
C ILE A 128 -16.99 29.80 20.67
N ARG A 129 -16.32 30.26 21.74
CA ARG A 129 -14.99 29.77 22.15
C ARG A 129 -15.03 28.43 22.88
N GLU A 130 -16.03 28.22 23.73
CA GLU A 130 -16.09 27.02 24.57
C GLU A 130 -16.99 25.94 23.95
N LEU A 131 -16.42 24.73 23.83
CA LEU A 131 -17.11 23.53 23.35
C LEU A 131 -18.40 23.25 24.13
N LYS A 132 -18.46 23.58 25.43
CA LYS A 132 -19.62 23.36 26.29
C LYS A 132 -20.89 24.03 25.74
N TYR A 133 -20.78 25.23 25.17
CA TYR A 133 -21.92 25.96 24.60
C TYR A 133 -22.34 25.44 23.22
N LEU A 134 -21.48 24.69 22.52
CA LEU A 134 -21.81 24.05 21.25
C LEU A 134 -22.57 22.72 21.41
N VAL A 135 -22.51 22.09 22.59
CA VAL A 135 -23.15 20.78 22.85
C VAL A 135 -24.66 20.76 22.56
N PRO A 136 -25.49 21.73 23.01
CA PRO A 136 -26.93 21.74 22.70
C PRO A 136 -27.22 21.83 21.20
N PHE A 137 -26.46 22.65 20.47
CA PHE A 137 -26.58 22.76 19.01
C PHE A 137 -26.20 21.45 18.31
N ALA A 138 -25.19 20.74 18.80
CA ALA A 138 -24.82 19.41 18.29
C ALA A 138 -25.94 18.37 18.53
N VAL A 139 -26.64 18.41 19.66
CA VAL A 139 -27.79 17.53 19.92
C VAL A 139 -28.93 17.82 18.94
N ILE A 140 -29.29 19.09 18.76
CA ILE A 140 -30.33 19.50 17.79
C ILE A 140 -29.93 19.09 16.38
N SER A 141 -28.68 19.34 15.99
CA SER A 141 -28.10 18.93 14.71
C SER A 141 -28.29 17.43 14.46
N ASN A 142 -27.89 16.59 15.42
CA ASN A 142 -28.01 15.13 15.29
C ASN A 142 -29.46 14.67 15.16
N LEU A 143 -30.39 15.26 15.90
CA LEU A 143 -31.83 14.93 15.78
C LEU A 143 -32.39 15.29 14.39
N LEU A 144 -32.04 16.48 13.88
CA LEU A 144 -32.44 16.91 12.54
C LEU A 144 -31.87 15.99 11.46
N LEU A 145 -30.60 15.60 11.58
CA LEU A 145 -29.94 14.70 10.63
C LEU A 145 -30.54 13.29 10.67
N ILE A 146 -30.82 12.73 11.85
CA ILE A 146 -31.46 11.42 11.99
C ILE A 146 -32.85 11.42 11.35
N LEU A 147 -33.68 12.43 11.66
CA LEU A 147 -35.02 12.54 11.08
C LEU A 147 -34.94 12.71 9.56
N SER A 148 -34.00 13.52 9.07
CA SER A 148 -33.79 13.72 7.64
C SER A 148 -33.38 12.43 6.94
N VAL A 149 -32.44 11.66 7.51
CA VAL A 149 -32.02 10.36 6.99
C VAL A 149 -33.18 9.37 6.97
N ALA A 150 -34.01 9.32 8.02
CA ALA A 150 -35.18 8.44 8.07
C ALA A 150 -36.17 8.74 6.94
N ILE A 151 -36.43 10.03 6.68
CA ILE A 151 -37.27 10.45 5.56
C ILE A 151 -36.63 10.05 4.22
N ILE A 152 -35.33 10.32 4.02
CA ILE A 152 -34.62 9.93 2.78
C ILE A 152 -34.71 8.42 2.55
N CYS A 153 -34.59 7.61 3.61
CA CYS A 153 -34.72 6.15 3.52
C CYS A 153 -36.11 5.73 3.01
N SER A 154 -37.19 6.45 3.36
CA SER A 154 -38.52 6.14 2.84
C SER A 154 -38.61 6.30 1.31
N TYR A 155 -37.94 7.31 0.74
CA TYR A 155 -37.87 7.51 -0.71
C TYR A 155 -36.89 6.55 -1.40
N LEU A 156 -35.81 6.16 -0.71
CA LEU A 156 -34.83 5.20 -1.21
C LEU A 156 -35.42 3.80 -1.38
N PHE A 157 -36.28 3.37 -0.45
CA PHE A 157 -36.88 2.03 -0.46
C PHE A 157 -38.15 1.94 -1.32
N GLY A 158 -38.69 3.07 -1.80
CA GLY A 158 -39.84 3.10 -2.70
C GLY A 158 -39.46 2.90 -4.17
N ASP A 159 -40.26 2.13 -4.91
CA ASP A 159 -40.15 1.90 -6.36
C ASP A 159 -38.75 1.48 -6.83
N LEU A 160 -38.25 0.37 -6.28
CA LEU A 160 -36.96 -0.22 -6.65
C LEU A 160 -37.06 -0.94 -8.01
N PRO A 161 -36.23 -0.57 -9.01
CA PRO A 161 -36.18 -1.26 -10.30
C PRO A 161 -35.54 -2.65 -10.18
N SER A 162 -35.60 -3.45 -11.25
CA SER A 162 -34.97 -4.78 -11.24
C SER A 162 -33.45 -4.67 -11.03
N LEU A 163 -32.88 -5.48 -10.14
CA LEU A 163 -31.44 -5.41 -9.84
C LEU A 163 -30.57 -5.76 -11.06
N SER A 164 -31.11 -6.51 -12.02
CA SER A 164 -30.48 -6.84 -13.31
C SER A 164 -30.18 -5.63 -14.18
N GLU A 165 -30.87 -4.50 -13.99
CA GLU A 165 -30.59 -3.24 -14.69
C GLU A 165 -29.39 -2.48 -14.10
N ARG A 166 -28.80 -2.95 -12.99
CA ARG A 166 -27.70 -2.29 -12.29
C ARG A 166 -26.39 -3.03 -12.49
N GLN A 167 -25.32 -2.29 -12.77
CA GLN A 167 -24.01 -2.88 -12.98
C GLN A 167 -23.41 -3.35 -11.65
N ALA A 168 -23.02 -4.63 -11.59
CA ALA A 168 -22.40 -5.22 -10.41
C ALA A 168 -21.00 -4.65 -10.15
N VAL A 169 -20.26 -4.37 -11.24
CA VAL A 169 -18.88 -3.88 -11.23
C VAL A 169 -18.75 -2.85 -12.34
N GLN A 170 -18.10 -1.72 -12.04
CA GLN A 170 -17.83 -0.63 -12.98
C GLN A 170 -16.36 -0.64 -13.43
N PRO A 171 -15.99 0.09 -14.50
CA PRO A 171 -14.59 0.24 -14.90
C PRO A 171 -13.71 0.87 -13.80
N LEU A 172 -12.42 0.51 -13.80
CA LEU A 172 -11.42 0.91 -12.80
C LEU A 172 -11.24 2.44 -12.62
N GLN A 173 -11.71 3.25 -13.57
CA GLN A 173 -11.55 4.71 -13.55
C GLN A 173 -12.23 5.36 -12.33
N GLY A 174 -13.38 4.84 -11.89
CA GLY A 174 -14.16 5.38 -10.77
C GLY A 174 -13.67 4.94 -9.38
N TYR A 175 -12.79 3.94 -9.31
CA TYR A 175 -12.47 3.27 -8.03
C TYR A 175 -11.70 4.18 -7.07
N ALA A 176 -10.83 5.04 -7.61
CA ALA A 176 -10.11 6.02 -6.82
C ALA A 176 -11.07 6.98 -6.08
N PHE A 177 -12.12 7.44 -6.76
CA PHE A 177 -13.17 8.28 -6.19
C PHE A 177 -14.00 7.50 -5.15
N PHE A 178 -14.32 6.23 -5.44
CA PHE A 178 -15.01 5.34 -4.51
C PHE A 178 -14.24 5.20 -3.19
N PHE A 179 -12.96 4.81 -3.24
CA PHE A 179 -12.16 4.59 -2.04
C PHE A 179 -11.99 5.87 -1.22
N GLY A 180 -11.73 7.01 -1.85
CA GLY A 180 -11.64 8.31 -1.16
C GLY A 180 -12.95 8.68 -0.46
N THR A 181 -14.09 8.51 -1.14
CA THR A 181 -15.43 8.80 -0.58
C THR A 181 -15.80 7.87 0.57
N VAL A 182 -15.49 6.58 0.46
CA VAL A 182 -15.77 5.59 1.51
C VAL A 182 -14.91 5.85 2.74
N LEU A 183 -13.61 6.11 2.55
CA LEU A 183 -12.69 6.42 3.63
C LEU A 183 -13.15 7.68 4.38
N PHE A 184 -13.49 8.76 3.65
CA PHE A 184 -14.04 9.98 4.23
C PHE A 184 -15.29 9.75 5.07
N SER A 185 -16.18 8.86 4.63
CA SER A 185 -17.46 8.68 5.32
C SER A 185 -17.34 7.83 6.59
N ILE A 186 -16.46 6.83 6.59
CA ILE A 186 -16.34 5.84 7.67
C ILE A 186 -15.32 6.29 8.72
N GLU A 187 -14.37 7.15 8.37
CA GLU A 187 -13.21 7.42 9.20
C GLU A 187 -13.21 8.83 9.82
N SER A 188 -12.95 8.91 11.13
CA SER A 188 -12.72 10.17 11.84
C SER A 188 -11.70 9.99 12.96
N VAL A 189 -10.42 9.93 12.57
CA VAL A 189 -9.30 9.61 13.49
C VAL A 189 -9.24 10.60 14.67
N GLY A 190 -9.39 11.91 14.41
CA GLY A 190 -9.32 12.94 15.43
C GLY A 190 -10.37 12.78 16.53
N VAL A 191 -11.63 12.52 16.16
CA VAL A 191 -12.74 12.33 17.11
C VAL A 191 -12.61 10.99 17.84
N ILE A 192 -12.24 9.92 17.14
CA ILE A 192 -12.04 8.58 17.72
C ILE A 192 -10.99 8.63 18.84
N LEU A 193 -9.88 9.34 18.64
CA LEU A 193 -8.84 9.48 19.65
C LEU A 193 -9.29 10.39 20.80
N ALA A 194 -9.91 11.54 20.50
CA ALA A 194 -10.38 12.48 21.52
C ALA A 194 -11.47 11.88 22.43
N LEU A 195 -12.31 11.00 21.90
CA LEU A 195 -13.37 10.34 22.66
C LEU A 195 -12.81 9.38 23.71
N GLN A 196 -11.81 8.57 23.34
CA GLN A 196 -11.18 7.63 24.27
C GLN A 196 -10.62 8.33 25.51
N LEU A 197 -9.99 9.49 25.32
CA LEU A 197 -9.38 10.28 26.38
C LEU A 197 -10.39 10.86 27.37
N LYS A 198 -11.65 11.01 26.94
CA LYS A 198 -12.74 11.60 27.73
C LYS A 198 -13.68 10.56 28.35
N MET A 199 -13.43 9.26 28.14
CA MET A 199 -14.26 8.19 28.71
C MET A 199 -13.95 7.95 30.19
N LEU A 200 -15.00 7.71 30.99
CA LEU A 200 -14.86 7.27 32.39
C LEU A 200 -14.07 5.96 32.51
N ASN A 201 -14.27 5.02 31.57
CA ASN A 201 -13.61 3.72 31.54
C ASN A 201 -12.95 3.48 30.17
N PRO A 202 -11.74 4.04 29.91
CA PRO A 202 -11.05 3.90 28.62
C PRO A 202 -10.70 2.46 28.24
N GLN A 203 -10.56 1.57 29.24
CA GLN A 203 -10.24 0.15 29.04
C GLN A 203 -11.30 -0.58 28.20
N ASN A 204 -12.56 -0.15 28.26
CA ASN A 204 -13.68 -0.74 27.53
C ASN A 204 -13.84 -0.18 26.11
N TYR A 205 -12.95 0.74 25.71
CA TYR A 205 -13.00 1.33 24.38
C TYR A 205 -12.62 0.33 23.30
N LEU A 206 -11.56 -0.44 23.56
CA LEU A 206 -11.03 -1.50 22.71
C LEU A 206 -11.57 -2.89 23.10
N GLY A 207 -11.47 -3.84 22.17
CA GLY A 207 -11.87 -5.25 22.36
C GLY A 207 -12.92 -5.70 21.33
N THR A 208 -13.14 -7.00 21.17
CA THR A 208 -14.07 -7.57 20.16
C THR A 208 -15.48 -7.00 20.26
N PHE A 209 -15.95 -6.74 21.48
CA PHE A 209 -17.19 -6.00 21.77
C PHE A 209 -16.89 -4.68 22.49
N GLY A 210 -15.79 -4.01 22.14
CA GLY A 210 -15.48 -2.66 22.63
C GLY A 210 -16.45 -1.62 22.06
N VAL A 211 -16.48 -0.44 22.68
CA VAL A 211 -17.31 0.68 22.21
C VAL A 211 -17.00 1.04 20.76
N LEU A 212 -15.71 1.05 20.38
CA LEU A 212 -15.27 1.35 19.02
C LEU A 212 -15.85 0.34 18.00
N ASN A 213 -15.73 -0.97 18.26
CA ASN A 213 -16.21 -2.01 17.33
C ASN A 213 -17.72 -1.98 17.15
N ARG A 214 -18.49 -1.78 18.23
CA ARG A 214 -19.95 -1.65 18.12
C ARG A 214 -20.36 -0.43 17.32
N ALA A 215 -19.75 0.72 17.60
CA ALA A 215 -20.06 1.96 16.89
C ALA A 215 -19.71 1.84 15.40
N MET A 216 -18.50 1.36 15.09
CA MET A 216 -18.04 1.23 13.71
C MET A 216 -18.84 0.18 12.93
N PHE A 217 -19.26 -0.92 13.55
CA PHE A 217 -20.13 -1.90 12.90
C PHE A 217 -21.45 -1.27 12.44
N ILE A 218 -22.10 -0.49 13.32
CA ILE A 218 -23.33 0.23 12.99
C ILE A 218 -23.10 1.22 11.85
N VAL A 219 -22.01 2.00 11.92
CA VAL A 219 -21.65 2.99 10.90
C VAL A 219 -21.37 2.36 9.53
N ILE A 220 -20.54 1.31 9.50
CA ILE A 220 -20.19 0.60 8.26
C ILE A 220 -21.43 -0.06 7.65
N ALA A 221 -22.25 -0.73 8.46
CA ALA A 221 -23.49 -1.34 8.00
C ALA A 221 -24.46 -0.29 7.44
N PHE A 222 -24.64 0.82 8.14
CA PHE A 222 -25.48 1.93 7.69
C PHE A 222 -25.00 2.48 6.35
N TYR A 223 -23.71 2.81 6.20
CA TYR A 223 -23.20 3.36 4.95
C TYR A 223 -23.20 2.37 3.79
N ALA A 224 -22.94 1.08 4.05
CA ALA A 224 -23.01 0.03 3.04
C ALA A 224 -24.45 -0.12 2.50
N LEU A 225 -25.45 -0.18 3.40
CA LEU A 225 -26.86 -0.26 3.02
C LEU A 225 -27.33 1.02 2.33
N PHE A 226 -27.00 2.19 2.88
CA PHE A 226 -27.40 3.47 2.32
C PHE A 226 -26.79 3.71 0.93
N GLY A 227 -25.52 3.32 0.73
CA GLY A 227 -24.86 3.35 -0.58
C GLY A 227 -25.50 2.39 -1.57
N PHE A 228 -25.75 1.15 -1.16
CA PHE A 228 -26.37 0.11 -1.99
C PHE A 228 -27.78 0.52 -2.45
N PHE A 229 -28.67 0.87 -1.52
CA PHE A 229 -30.06 1.24 -1.86
C PHE A 229 -30.13 2.56 -2.65
N GLY A 230 -29.23 3.51 -2.39
CA GLY A 230 -29.14 4.74 -3.18
C GLY A 230 -28.77 4.49 -4.62
N TYR A 231 -27.76 3.65 -4.87
CA TYR A 231 -27.39 3.28 -6.23
C TYR A 231 -28.43 2.38 -6.90
N TRP A 232 -29.07 1.47 -6.14
CA TRP A 232 -30.15 0.64 -6.67
C TRP A 232 -31.33 1.50 -7.16
N ARG A 233 -31.75 2.50 -6.37
CA ARG A 233 -32.85 3.38 -6.74
C ARG A 233 -32.53 4.29 -7.92
N TYR A 234 -31.39 4.98 -7.90
CA TYR A 234 -31.10 6.05 -8.88
C TYR A 234 -30.20 5.63 -10.05
N GLY A 235 -29.38 4.58 -9.91
CA GLY A 235 -28.48 4.10 -10.97
C GLY A 235 -27.62 5.22 -11.56
N ASP A 236 -27.71 5.40 -12.88
CA ASP A 236 -26.93 6.40 -13.62
C ASP A 236 -27.37 7.84 -13.34
N LEU A 237 -28.56 8.05 -12.78
CA LEU A 237 -29.04 9.37 -12.37
C LEU A 237 -28.50 9.78 -10.99
N THR A 238 -27.67 8.97 -10.35
CA THR A 238 -27.15 9.25 -9.00
C THR A 238 -26.31 10.53 -9.00
N ALA A 239 -26.79 11.57 -8.29
CA ALA A 239 -26.03 12.80 -8.13
C ALA A 239 -25.00 12.67 -6.99
N SER A 240 -23.99 13.54 -6.97
CA SER A 240 -22.96 13.56 -5.92
C SER A 240 -23.52 13.73 -4.50
N SER A 241 -24.72 14.33 -4.38
CA SER A 241 -25.53 14.33 -3.15
C SER A 241 -26.92 13.82 -3.47
N VAL A 242 -27.37 12.83 -2.69
CA VAL A 242 -28.70 12.18 -2.81
C VAL A 242 -29.85 13.17 -2.67
N LEU A 243 -29.62 14.29 -1.99
CA LEU A 243 -30.62 15.35 -1.84
C LEU A 243 -31.04 15.97 -3.18
N ASN A 244 -30.14 15.96 -4.18
CA ASN A 244 -30.48 16.46 -5.52
C ASN A 244 -31.44 15.53 -6.27
N ASN A 245 -31.50 14.26 -5.87
CA ASN A 245 -32.31 13.22 -6.51
C ASN A 245 -33.73 13.14 -5.95
N LEU A 246 -34.03 13.85 -4.85
CA LEU A 246 -35.35 13.87 -4.25
C LEU A 246 -36.32 14.74 -5.07
N PRO A 247 -37.62 14.39 -5.12
CA PRO A 247 -38.61 15.17 -5.83
C PRO A 247 -38.77 16.54 -5.18
N LYS A 248 -38.58 17.61 -5.95
CA LYS A 248 -38.57 19.00 -5.45
C LYS A 248 -39.97 19.60 -5.29
N THR A 249 -40.97 19.00 -5.92
CA THR A 249 -42.37 19.45 -5.89
C THR A 249 -43.07 19.12 -4.58
N GLU A 250 -42.57 18.16 -3.81
CA GLU A 250 -43.19 17.70 -2.57
C GLU A 250 -42.64 18.45 -1.34
N ILE A 251 -43.52 18.71 -0.37
CA ILE A 251 -43.16 19.46 0.85
C ILE A 251 -42.14 18.68 1.70
N LEU A 252 -42.27 17.35 1.77
CA LEU A 252 -41.46 16.53 2.66
C LEU A 252 -39.95 16.54 2.29
N PRO A 253 -39.55 16.39 1.01
CA PRO A 253 -38.18 16.63 0.56
C PRO A 253 -37.67 18.05 0.78
N GLN A 254 -38.52 19.07 0.67
CA GLN A 254 -38.13 20.46 0.96
C GLN A 254 -37.79 20.63 2.44
N CYS A 255 -38.58 20.04 3.34
CA CYS A 255 -38.27 20.00 4.77
C CYS A 255 -36.93 19.29 5.02
N VAL A 256 -36.66 18.16 4.36
CA VAL A 256 -35.38 17.44 4.46
C VAL A 256 -34.20 18.32 4.05
N LEU A 257 -34.31 19.06 2.93
CA LEU A 257 -33.26 19.99 2.48
C LEU A 257 -32.96 21.06 3.54
N ALA A 258 -33.99 21.68 4.12
CA ALA A 258 -33.84 22.71 5.15
C ALA A 258 -33.23 22.13 6.45
N MET A 259 -33.71 20.96 6.87
CA MET A 259 -33.23 20.28 8.08
C MET A 259 -31.78 19.79 7.94
N PHE A 260 -31.38 19.28 6.78
CA PHE A 260 -29.99 18.89 6.51
C PHE A 260 -29.06 20.12 6.50
N ALA A 261 -29.47 21.21 5.85
CA ALA A 261 -28.70 22.45 5.81
C ALA A 261 -28.48 23.00 7.23
N LEU A 262 -29.55 23.08 8.04
CA LEU A 262 -29.49 23.55 9.41
C LEU A 262 -28.70 22.60 10.33
N GLY A 263 -28.87 21.28 10.13
CA GLY A 263 -28.12 20.26 10.85
C GLY A 263 -26.61 20.41 10.62
N ILE A 264 -26.16 20.46 9.36
CA ILE A 264 -24.74 20.61 9.04
C ILE A 264 -24.21 21.98 9.49
N PHE A 265 -25.00 23.05 9.39
CA PHE A 265 -24.64 24.37 9.89
C PHE A 265 -24.26 24.34 11.38
N PHE A 266 -25.03 23.67 12.23
CA PHE A 266 -24.69 23.52 13.65
C PHE A 266 -23.50 22.59 13.91
N SER A 267 -23.24 21.63 13.03
CA SER A 267 -22.07 20.74 13.12
C SER A 267 -20.77 21.37 12.61
N TYR A 268 -20.85 22.44 11.81
CA TYR A 268 -19.70 23.16 11.26
C TYR A 268 -18.77 23.73 12.34
N ALA A 269 -19.33 24.45 13.32
CA ALA A 269 -18.55 25.00 14.44
C ALA A 269 -17.83 23.93 15.27
N LEU A 270 -18.39 22.72 15.35
CA LEU A 270 -17.80 21.62 16.08
C LEU A 270 -16.58 21.02 15.36
N GLN A 271 -16.59 20.93 14.03
CA GLN A 271 -15.47 20.38 13.26
C GLN A 271 -14.28 21.33 13.24
N GLY A 272 -14.52 22.62 12.96
CA GLY A 272 -13.47 23.62 12.98
C GLY A 272 -12.88 23.90 14.37
N TYR A 273 -13.57 23.55 15.45
CA TYR A 273 -13.01 23.63 16.82
C TYR A 273 -11.71 22.83 16.94
N ILE A 274 -11.62 21.65 16.30
CA ILE A 274 -10.42 20.81 16.35
C ILE A 274 -9.26 21.48 15.61
N THR A 275 -9.52 22.07 14.44
CA THR A 275 -8.52 22.84 13.68
C THR A 275 -7.98 24.02 14.48
N VAL A 276 -8.88 24.77 15.13
CA VAL A 276 -8.51 25.88 16.01
C VAL A 276 -7.72 25.39 17.22
N GLU A 277 -8.12 24.29 17.85
CA GLU A 277 -7.43 23.72 18.99
C GLU A 277 -5.99 23.33 18.65
N ILE A 278 -5.76 22.67 17.51
CA ILE A 278 -4.43 22.30 17.03
C ILE A 278 -3.58 23.55 16.78
N ILE A 279 -4.10 24.53 16.03
CA ILE A 279 -3.34 25.73 15.64
C ILE A 279 -3.07 26.63 16.86
N TRP A 280 -4.13 26.97 17.61
CA TRP A 280 -4.06 27.90 18.72
C TRP A 280 -3.31 27.30 19.91
N ARG A 281 -3.80 26.20 20.49
CA ARG A 281 -3.27 25.71 21.77
C ARG A 281 -1.89 25.10 21.63
N ARG A 282 -1.57 24.48 20.49
CA ARG A 282 -0.31 23.76 20.33
C ARG A 282 0.83 24.61 19.79
N TYR A 283 0.54 25.55 18.89
CA TYR A 283 1.59 26.28 18.17
C TYR A 283 1.67 27.77 18.52
N ILE A 284 0.54 28.42 18.81
CA ILE A 284 0.47 29.88 18.97
C ILE A 284 0.44 30.30 20.44
N ALA A 285 -0.46 29.72 21.24
CA ALA A 285 -0.61 30.05 22.66
C ALA A 285 0.67 29.87 23.49
N PRO A 286 1.54 28.86 23.24
CA PRO A 286 2.82 28.76 23.97
C PRO A 286 3.85 29.85 23.61
N ARG A 287 3.61 30.63 22.55
CA ARG A 287 4.57 31.58 21.96
C ARG A 287 4.09 33.04 22.02
N VAL A 288 2.86 33.29 22.45
CA VAL A 288 2.24 34.63 22.47
C VAL A 288 1.57 34.82 23.83
N GLU A 289 1.62 36.03 24.37
CA GLU A 289 0.83 36.39 25.56
C GLU A 289 -0.67 36.20 25.29
N ASP A 290 -1.43 35.79 26.32
CA ASP A 290 -2.84 35.42 26.22
C ASP A 290 -3.69 36.56 25.61
N SER A 291 -3.86 36.53 24.29
CA SER A 291 -4.57 37.53 23.51
C SER A 291 -5.84 36.95 22.92
N ILE A 292 -6.95 37.26 23.57
CA ILE A 292 -8.30 36.85 23.13
C ILE A 292 -8.60 37.37 21.72
N ALA A 293 -8.11 38.57 21.38
CA ALA A 293 -8.31 39.17 20.06
C ALA A 293 -7.62 38.37 18.94
N LEU A 294 -6.41 37.85 19.20
CA LEU A 294 -5.69 37.05 18.22
C LEU A 294 -6.37 35.69 17.98
N GLU A 295 -6.90 35.07 19.04
CA GLU A 295 -7.67 33.81 18.91
C GLU A 295 -8.91 34.01 18.01
N TYR A 296 -9.66 35.09 18.22
CA TYR A 296 -10.80 35.44 17.37
C TYR A 296 -10.37 35.72 15.93
N LEU A 297 -9.27 36.44 15.72
CA LEU A 297 -8.75 36.71 14.37
C LEU A 297 -8.43 35.43 13.61
N ILE A 298 -7.77 34.47 14.26
CA ILE A 298 -7.44 33.17 13.65
C ILE A 298 -8.70 32.38 13.31
N ARG A 299 -9.68 32.33 14.22
CA ARG A 299 -10.97 31.67 13.97
C ARG A 299 -11.68 32.27 12.76
N MET A 300 -11.74 33.60 12.68
CA MET A 300 -12.35 34.30 11.55
C MET A 300 -11.58 34.06 10.25
N ALA A 301 -10.25 34.07 10.29
CA ALA A 301 -9.40 33.77 9.14
C ALA A 301 -9.62 32.34 8.62
N LEU A 302 -9.78 31.35 9.50
CA LEU A 302 -10.06 29.96 9.11
C LEU A 302 -11.41 29.83 8.41
N VAL A 303 -12.47 30.47 8.93
CA VAL A 303 -13.79 30.46 8.28
C VAL A 303 -13.69 31.13 6.91
N LEU A 304 -13.09 32.31 6.82
CA LEU A 304 -12.93 33.01 5.53
C LEU A 304 -12.13 32.17 4.54
N ALA A 305 -11.03 31.54 4.96
CA ALA A 305 -10.24 30.67 4.10
C ALA A 305 -11.04 29.47 3.60
N SER A 306 -11.85 28.83 4.46
CA SER A 306 -12.67 27.69 4.07
C SER A 306 -13.74 28.07 3.04
N VAL A 307 -14.37 29.25 3.21
CA VAL A 307 -15.36 29.77 2.25
C VAL A 307 -14.70 30.14 0.92
N LEU A 308 -13.51 30.75 0.94
CA LEU A 308 -12.78 31.07 -0.29
C LEU A 308 -12.40 29.81 -1.08
N VAL A 309 -11.95 28.76 -0.40
CA VAL A 309 -11.67 27.46 -1.05
C VAL A 309 -12.96 26.85 -1.62
N ALA A 310 -14.08 26.91 -0.89
CA ALA A 310 -15.37 26.44 -1.37
C ALA A 310 -15.88 27.22 -2.60
N ILE A 311 -15.68 28.53 -2.65
CA ILE A 311 -16.03 29.39 -3.80
C ILE A 311 -15.14 29.06 -5.00
N ALA A 312 -13.85 28.78 -4.78
CA ALA A 312 -12.92 28.42 -5.84
C ALA A 312 -13.28 27.07 -6.48
N TYR A 313 -13.63 26.08 -5.66
CA TYR A 313 -13.91 24.71 -6.09
C TYR A 313 -15.26 24.19 -5.56
N PRO A 314 -16.40 24.59 -6.15
CA PRO A 314 -17.74 24.25 -5.65
C PRO A 314 -18.19 22.80 -5.93
N ASN A 315 -17.30 21.89 -6.36
CA ASN A 315 -17.62 20.48 -6.56
C ASN A 315 -17.52 19.69 -5.24
N PHE A 316 -18.67 19.41 -4.64
CA PHE A 316 -18.81 18.65 -3.40
C PHE A 316 -18.15 17.26 -3.44
N GLY A 317 -18.35 16.49 -4.51
CA GLY A 317 -17.88 15.11 -4.59
C GLY A 317 -16.36 15.02 -4.67
N VAL A 318 -15.75 15.86 -5.52
CA VAL A 318 -14.29 15.88 -5.72
C VAL A 318 -13.57 16.34 -4.47
N LEU A 319 -14.06 17.41 -3.81
CA LEU A 319 -13.48 17.93 -2.57
C LEU A 319 -13.53 16.89 -1.44
N LEU A 320 -14.68 16.21 -1.30
CA LEU A 320 -14.87 15.14 -0.32
C LEU A 320 -13.91 13.96 -0.58
N SER A 321 -13.83 13.49 -1.83
CA SER A 321 -12.95 12.38 -2.19
C SER A 321 -11.48 12.75 -1.99
N PHE A 322 -11.08 13.98 -2.30
CA PHE A 322 -9.71 14.47 -2.11
C PHE A 322 -9.30 14.46 -0.63
N VAL A 323 -10.11 15.05 0.24
CA VAL A 323 -9.83 15.08 1.69
C VAL A 323 -9.77 13.67 2.26
N GLY A 324 -10.66 12.78 1.80
CA GLY A 324 -10.63 11.36 2.14
C GLY A 324 -9.35 10.66 1.70
N SER A 325 -9.03 10.68 0.40
CA SER A 325 -7.88 9.96 -0.13
C SER A 325 -6.54 10.54 0.34
N PHE A 326 -6.44 11.86 0.47
CA PHE A 326 -5.20 12.51 0.84
C PHE A 326 -4.92 12.43 2.34
N CYS A 327 -5.82 12.96 3.18
CA CYS A 327 -5.55 13.06 4.62
C CYS A 327 -5.80 11.74 5.35
N LEU A 328 -6.97 11.11 5.12
CA LEU A 328 -7.37 9.95 5.90
C LEU A 328 -6.63 8.68 5.50
N ALA A 329 -6.18 8.52 4.25
CA ALA A 329 -5.32 7.37 3.91
C ALA A 329 -4.00 7.41 4.70
N GLN A 330 -3.45 8.61 4.91
CA GLN A 330 -2.23 8.82 5.69
C GLN A 330 -2.49 8.65 7.19
N LEU A 331 -3.43 9.40 7.76
CA LEU A 331 -3.74 9.40 9.20
C LEU A 331 -4.37 8.09 9.67
N GLY A 332 -5.12 7.44 8.79
CA GLY A 332 -6.00 6.33 9.11
C GLY A 332 -5.44 4.95 8.87
N LEU A 333 -4.60 4.82 7.84
CA LEU A 333 -4.05 3.53 7.41
C LEU A 333 -2.53 3.51 7.48
N ILE A 334 -1.86 4.52 6.89
CA ILE A 334 -0.39 4.53 6.77
C ILE A 334 0.28 4.74 8.13
N TYR A 335 -0.06 5.81 8.82
CA TYR A 335 0.60 6.19 10.08
C TYR A 335 0.41 5.20 11.23
N PRO A 336 -0.75 4.55 11.41
CA PRO A 336 -0.89 3.47 12.38
C PRO A 336 0.10 2.32 12.11
N GLY A 337 0.28 1.93 10.84
CA GLY A 337 1.24 0.89 10.46
C GLY A 337 2.68 1.29 10.77
N ILE A 338 3.07 2.54 10.47
CA ILE A 338 4.41 3.07 10.78
C ILE A 338 4.65 3.10 12.29
N ILE A 339 3.70 3.61 13.08
CA ILE A 339 3.80 3.66 14.53
C ILE A 339 3.97 2.25 15.11
N ASN A 340 3.16 1.28 14.65
CA ASN A 340 3.26 -0.09 15.12
C ASN A 340 4.64 -0.71 14.87
N LEU A 341 5.18 -0.49 13.66
CA LEU A 341 6.51 -0.96 13.29
C LEU A 341 7.59 -0.39 14.21
N CYS A 342 7.51 0.89 14.54
CA CYS A 342 8.46 1.56 15.42
C CYS A 342 8.31 1.11 16.88
N VAL A 343 7.09 1.00 17.41
CA VAL A 343 6.82 0.58 18.80
C VAL A 343 7.25 -0.87 19.03
N CYS A 344 6.95 -1.76 18.07
CA CYS A 344 7.28 -3.18 18.11
C CYS A 344 8.73 -3.48 17.70
N TYR A 345 9.53 -2.46 17.37
CA TYR A 345 10.89 -2.61 16.90
C TYR A 345 11.79 -3.36 17.91
N ARG A 346 11.65 -3.10 19.21
CA ARG A 346 12.48 -3.73 20.24
C ARG A 346 11.95 -5.08 20.75
N GLU A 347 10.65 -5.34 20.66
CA GLU A 347 10.00 -6.51 21.28
C GLU A 347 9.58 -7.60 20.28
N GLY A 348 9.34 -7.26 19.00
CA GLY A 348 8.82 -8.21 17.99
C GLY A 348 9.62 -8.30 16.69
N TYR A 349 10.27 -7.19 16.27
CA TYR A 349 10.94 -7.06 14.95
C TYR A 349 12.44 -6.70 15.02
N GLY A 350 13.02 -6.74 16.22
CA GLY A 350 14.36 -6.23 16.52
C GLY A 350 15.53 -6.96 15.86
N LEU A 351 16.66 -6.22 15.78
CA LEU A 351 17.92 -6.49 15.07
C LEU A 351 18.56 -7.88 15.21
N GLU A 352 18.26 -8.68 16.22
CA GLU A 352 19.15 -9.78 16.65
C GLU A 352 18.53 -11.18 16.55
N ARG A 353 17.50 -11.37 15.73
CA ARG A 353 17.05 -12.73 15.43
C ARG A 353 17.79 -13.28 14.22
N PRO A 354 18.63 -14.30 14.40
CA PRO A 354 19.17 -15.02 13.25
C PRO A 354 18.03 -15.64 12.43
N LEU A 355 18.24 -15.82 11.13
CA LEU A 355 17.22 -16.29 10.20
C LEU A 355 16.66 -17.63 10.70
N SER A 356 15.33 -17.69 10.83
CA SER A 356 14.63 -18.97 10.98
C SER A 356 14.93 -19.84 9.76
N ASN A 357 14.87 -21.17 9.91
CA ASN A 357 14.99 -22.09 8.78
C ASN A 357 14.00 -21.77 7.65
N CYS A 358 12.78 -21.34 8.00
CA CYS A 358 11.78 -20.92 7.01
C CYS A 358 12.18 -19.61 6.34
N ASP A 359 12.72 -18.64 7.09
CA ASP A 359 13.17 -17.35 6.55
C ASP A 359 14.37 -17.57 5.59
N ALA A 360 15.29 -18.47 5.94
CA ALA A 360 16.43 -18.86 5.11
C ALA A 360 15.99 -19.59 3.83
N PHE A 361 15.06 -20.54 3.94
CA PHE A 361 14.48 -21.23 2.79
C PHE A 361 13.81 -20.25 1.81
N ILE A 362 12.95 -19.36 2.31
CA ILE A 362 12.26 -18.36 1.48
C ILE A 362 13.26 -17.38 0.85
N SER A 363 14.31 -16.99 1.57
CA SER A 363 15.34 -16.10 1.05
C SER A 363 16.17 -16.76 -0.06
N LEU A 364 16.45 -18.07 0.06
CA LEU A 364 17.12 -18.85 -0.99
C LEU A 364 16.25 -18.98 -2.24
N LEU A 365 14.96 -19.29 -2.07
CA LEU A 365 14.04 -19.34 -3.21
C LEU A 365 13.99 -17.99 -3.91
N LYS A 366 13.91 -16.89 -3.17
CA LYS A 366 13.98 -15.54 -3.76
C LYS A 366 15.27 -15.32 -4.55
N SER A 367 16.42 -15.67 -3.97
CA SER A 367 17.72 -15.33 -4.57
C SER A 367 18.00 -16.08 -5.87
N VAL A 368 17.34 -17.23 -6.06
CA VAL A 368 17.57 -18.12 -7.20
C VAL A 368 16.42 -18.11 -8.19
N ILE A 369 15.16 -18.10 -7.71
CA ILE A 369 13.97 -17.95 -8.54
C ILE A 369 13.78 -16.46 -8.88
N GLY A 370 14.81 -15.83 -9.45
CA GLY A 370 14.82 -14.44 -9.89
C GLY A 370 14.50 -14.32 -11.39
N THR A 371 15.06 -13.31 -12.06
CA THR A 371 14.89 -13.11 -13.51
C THR A 371 15.44 -14.26 -14.37
N GLY A 372 16.38 -15.05 -13.85
CA GLY A 372 16.97 -16.17 -14.56
C GLY A 372 15.95 -17.25 -14.99
N ILE A 373 14.90 -17.48 -14.21
CA ILE A 373 13.85 -18.45 -14.57
C ILE A 373 13.09 -18.05 -15.84
N LEU A 374 12.97 -16.75 -16.09
CA LEU A 374 12.24 -16.20 -17.23
C LEU A 374 13.03 -16.34 -18.54
N ALA A 375 14.36 -16.52 -18.44
CA ALA A 375 15.25 -16.79 -19.57
C ALA A 375 15.43 -18.30 -19.84
N MET A 376 14.92 -19.19 -18.98
CA MET A 376 15.02 -20.65 -19.20
C MET A 376 14.39 -21.13 -20.51
N PRO A 377 13.24 -20.62 -20.94
CA PRO A 377 12.69 -21.00 -22.23
C PRO A 377 13.62 -20.68 -23.41
N TYR A 378 14.28 -19.52 -23.34
CA TYR A 378 15.29 -19.09 -24.30
C TYR A 378 16.55 -19.97 -24.24
N ALA A 379 16.93 -20.50 -23.08
CA ALA A 379 17.99 -21.49 -22.98
C ALA A 379 17.62 -22.78 -23.72
N PHE A 380 16.40 -23.28 -23.54
CA PHE A 380 15.93 -24.52 -24.16
C PHE A 380 15.90 -24.45 -25.69
N MET A 381 15.77 -23.25 -26.27
CA MET A 381 15.94 -23.00 -27.70
C MET A 381 17.31 -23.47 -28.23
N TYR A 382 18.39 -23.37 -27.45
CA TYR A 382 19.75 -23.74 -27.88
C TYR A 382 20.10 -25.23 -27.74
N THR A 383 19.26 -26.02 -27.06
CA THR A 383 19.56 -27.43 -26.74
C THR A 383 18.45 -28.40 -27.14
N GLY A 384 17.22 -27.92 -27.28
CA GLY A 384 16.03 -28.75 -27.40
C GLY A 384 15.56 -29.27 -26.04
N ILE A 385 14.31 -29.74 -25.98
CA ILE A 385 13.63 -30.09 -24.72
C ILE A 385 14.35 -31.21 -23.96
N ILE A 386 14.73 -32.30 -24.63
CA ILE A 386 15.27 -33.50 -23.97
C ILE A 386 16.66 -33.22 -23.41
N VAL A 387 17.55 -32.67 -24.25
CA VAL A 387 18.92 -32.33 -23.86
C VAL A 387 18.90 -31.24 -22.79
N GLY A 388 18.03 -30.23 -22.94
CA GLY A 388 17.85 -29.17 -21.95
C GLY A 388 17.45 -29.68 -20.57
N VAL A 389 16.52 -30.64 -20.49
CA VAL A 389 16.13 -31.28 -19.20
C VAL A 389 17.30 -32.02 -18.57
N VAL A 390 17.99 -32.86 -19.34
CA VAL A 390 19.10 -33.69 -18.83
C VAL A 390 20.27 -32.83 -18.36
N LEU A 391 20.69 -31.86 -19.18
CA LEU A 391 21.79 -30.96 -18.84
C LEU A 391 21.44 -30.05 -17.66
N THR A 392 20.22 -29.51 -17.58
CA THR A 392 19.80 -28.69 -16.42
C THR A 392 19.85 -29.50 -15.13
N ALA A 393 19.35 -30.74 -15.13
CA ALA A 393 19.41 -31.61 -13.96
C ALA A 393 20.86 -31.93 -13.57
N LEU A 394 21.71 -32.28 -14.54
CA LEU A 394 23.13 -32.58 -14.33
C LEU A 394 23.88 -31.38 -13.73
N ILE A 395 23.76 -30.20 -14.35
CA ILE A 395 24.41 -28.96 -13.89
C ILE A 395 23.98 -28.66 -12.45
N THR A 396 22.70 -28.80 -12.13
CA THR A 396 22.23 -28.50 -10.79
C THR A 396 22.78 -29.47 -9.74
N VAL A 397 22.83 -30.77 -10.04
CA VAL A 397 23.44 -31.76 -9.12
C VAL A 397 24.91 -31.42 -8.87
N LEU A 398 25.65 -31.08 -9.92
CA LEU A 398 27.06 -30.66 -9.80
C LEU A 398 27.22 -29.38 -8.97
N LEU A 399 26.34 -28.39 -9.17
CA LEU A 399 26.34 -27.14 -8.40
C LEU A 399 26.03 -27.36 -6.92
N ILE A 400 24.98 -28.14 -6.61
CA ILE A 400 24.63 -28.46 -5.22
C ILE A 400 25.80 -29.17 -4.53
N TYR A 401 26.39 -30.16 -5.20
CA TYR A 401 27.56 -30.87 -4.70
C TYR A 401 28.73 -29.92 -4.46
N GLY A 402 29.05 -29.06 -5.43
CA GLY A 402 30.11 -28.06 -5.31
C GLY A 402 29.89 -27.10 -4.15
N MET A 403 28.67 -26.60 -3.95
CA MET A 403 28.33 -25.71 -2.84
C MET A 403 28.43 -26.41 -1.48
N GLN A 404 27.97 -27.65 -1.37
CA GLN A 404 28.10 -28.42 -0.13
C GLN A 404 29.57 -28.70 0.20
N MET A 405 30.38 -29.05 -0.81
CA MET A 405 31.82 -29.24 -0.65
C MET A 405 32.50 -27.95 -0.20
N LEU A 406 32.16 -26.82 -0.82
CA LEU A 406 32.71 -25.52 -0.48
C LEU A 406 32.45 -25.15 1.00
N ILE A 407 31.19 -25.23 1.45
CA ILE A 407 30.84 -24.87 2.83
C ILE A 407 31.49 -25.83 3.83
N ARG A 408 31.60 -27.13 3.51
CA ARG A 408 32.34 -28.09 4.35
C ARG A 408 33.81 -27.70 4.49
N CYS A 409 34.46 -27.30 3.41
CA CYS A 409 35.83 -26.80 3.44
C CYS A 409 35.95 -25.53 4.28
N MET A 410 35.03 -24.57 4.13
CA MET A 410 35.01 -23.34 4.93
C MET A 410 34.88 -23.63 6.44
N VAL A 411 33.96 -24.52 6.82
CA VAL A 411 33.77 -24.96 8.22
C VAL A 411 35.02 -25.66 8.76
N GLU A 412 35.67 -26.51 7.96
CA GLU A 412 36.91 -27.19 8.37
C GLU A 412 38.08 -26.22 8.51
N CYS A 413 38.23 -25.24 7.60
CA CYS A 413 39.22 -24.17 7.72
C CYS A 413 39.00 -23.32 8.98
N ALA A 414 37.74 -22.97 9.28
CA ALA A 414 37.39 -22.23 10.50
C ALA A 414 37.77 -23.03 11.77
N ARG A 415 37.49 -24.34 11.76
CA ARG A 415 37.85 -25.26 12.85
C ARG A 415 39.37 -25.34 13.06
N ARG A 416 40.16 -25.47 11.98
CA ARG A 416 41.63 -25.55 12.04
C ARG A 416 42.26 -24.26 12.56
N ASN A 417 41.74 -23.11 12.13
CA ASN A 417 42.21 -21.78 12.54
C ASN A 417 41.64 -21.33 13.91
N LYS A 418 40.79 -22.14 14.56
CA LYS A 418 40.14 -21.83 15.83
C LYS A 418 39.35 -20.51 15.82
N VAL A 419 38.71 -20.21 14.69
CA VAL A 419 37.82 -19.05 14.51
C VAL A 419 36.38 -19.52 14.38
N GLY A 420 35.43 -18.70 14.86
CA GLY A 420 34.01 -19.10 14.91
C GLY A 420 33.35 -19.23 13.53
N TYR A 421 33.78 -18.42 12.56
CA TYR A 421 33.29 -18.44 11.18
C TYR A 421 34.40 -17.87 10.27
N MET A 422 34.45 -18.33 9.02
CA MET A 422 35.34 -17.80 7.99
C MET A 422 34.54 -17.55 6.72
N THR A 423 34.71 -16.37 6.13
CA THR A 423 34.14 -16.06 4.82
C THR A 423 34.82 -16.87 3.71
N TYR A 424 34.23 -16.93 2.51
CA TYR A 424 34.84 -17.67 1.40
C TYR A 424 36.25 -17.17 1.02
N PRO A 425 36.50 -15.84 0.90
CA PRO A 425 37.84 -15.32 0.65
C PRO A 425 38.85 -15.66 1.76
N GLU A 426 38.43 -15.59 3.03
CA GLU A 426 39.29 -15.96 4.17
C GLU A 426 39.59 -17.46 4.20
N SER A 427 38.58 -18.28 3.89
CA SER A 427 38.72 -19.73 3.81
C SER A 427 39.68 -20.13 2.70
N MET A 428 39.63 -19.43 1.56
CA MET A 428 40.59 -19.61 0.47
C MET A 428 42.02 -19.25 0.91
N GLN A 429 42.19 -18.15 1.64
CA GLN A 429 43.49 -17.76 2.20
C GLN A 429 44.05 -18.83 3.14
N ALA A 430 43.23 -19.31 4.08
CA ALA A 430 43.65 -20.33 5.03
C ALA A 430 43.96 -21.66 4.34
N ALA A 431 43.12 -22.09 3.39
CA ALA A 431 43.34 -23.32 2.63
C ALA A 431 44.65 -23.27 1.82
N PHE A 432 44.98 -22.12 1.24
CA PHE A 432 46.24 -21.95 0.52
C PHE A 432 47.43 -21.88 1.46
N ALA A 433 47.31 -21.22 2.61
CA ALA A 433 48.35 -21.13 3.62
C ALA A 433 48.75 -22.52 4.17
N ASP A 434 47.76 -23.39 4.38
CA ASP A 434 47.92 -24.79 4.79
C ASP A 434 48.37 -25.72 3.64
N GLY A 435 48.40 -25.22 2.40
CA GLY A 435 48.75 -25.98 1.20
C GLY A 435 50.27 -26.16 1.01
N PRO A 436 50.69 -26.87 -0.05
CA PRO A 436 52.11 -27.03 -0.38
C PRO A 436 52.82 -25.68 -0.62
N ASP A 437 54.16 -25.65 -0.48
CA ASP A 437 54.97 -24.41 -0.45
C ASP A 437 54.72 -23.43 -1.61
N TRP A 438 54.29 -23.92 -2.77
CA TRP A 438 53.93 -23.08 -3.91
C TRP A 438 52.55 -22.42 -3.76
N CYS A 439 51.56 -23.10 -3.16
CA CYS A 439 50.24 -22.54 -2.84
C CYS A 439 50.31 -21.55 -1.68
N SER A 440 51.10 -21.87 -0.65
CA SER A 440 51.21 -21.06 0.58
C SER A 440 51.74 -19.65 0.30
N LYS A 441 52.68 -19.53 -0.65
CA LYS A 441 53.19 -18.23 -1.14
C LYS A 441 52.12 -17.39 -1.86
N CYS A 442 51.10 -18.03 -2.42
CA CYS A 442 50.00 -17.37 -3.12
C CYS A 442 48.74 -17.20 -2.28
N ALA A 443 48.76 -17.50 -0.98
CA ALA A 443 47.57 -17.50 -0.12
C ALA A 443 46.82 -16.16 -0.10
N VAL A 444 47.54 -15.05 0.01
CA VAL A 444 46.95 -13.70 -0.05
C VAL A 444 46.38 -13.41 -1.45
N GLY A 445 47.06 -13.87 -2.51
CA GLY A 445 46.57 -13.75 -3.88
C GLY A 445 45.26 -14.53 -4.11
N GLY A 446 45.14 -15.72 -3.51
CA GLY A 446 43.93 -16.54 -3.56
C GLY A 446 42.71 -15.84 -2.96
N LYS A 447 42.88 -15.13 -1.83
CA LYS A 447 41.83 -14.30 -1.23
C LYS A 447 41.32 -13.23 -2.19
N TYR A 448 42.25 -12.40 -2.70
CA TYR A 448 41.89 -11.30 -3.61
C TYR A 448 41.26 -11.81 -4.91
N MET A 449 41.70 -12.95 -5.43
CA MET A 449 41.08 -13.58 -6.60
C MET A 449 39.61 -13.89 -6.35
N VAL A 450 39.27 -14.50 -5.21
CA VAL A 450 37.88 -14.80 -4.85
C VAL A 450 37.06 -13.53 -4.65
N ASP A 451 37.60 -12.52 -3.94
CA ASP A 451 36.93 -11.23 -3.75
C ASP A 451 36.64 -10.52 -5.07
N ILE A 452 37.61 -10.47 -6.00
CA ILE A 452 37.45 -9.84 -7.32
C ILE A 452 36.40 -10.58 -8.15
N VAL A 453 36.43 -11.91 -8.17
CA VAL A 453 35.47 -12.73 -8.93
C VAL A 453 34.05 -12.59 -8.36
N LEU A 454 33.88 -12.60 -7.03
CA LEU A 454 32.58 -12.38 -6.39
C LEU A 454 32.06 -10.96 -6.65
N GLY A 455 32.93 -9.95 -6.54
CA GLY A 455 32.58 -8.56 -6.81
C GLY A 455 32.12 -8.34 -8.26
N PHE A 456 32.88 -8.84 -9.22
CA PHE A 456 32.54 -8.75 -10.65
C PHE A 456 31.24 -9.51 -10.97
N SER A 457 31.05 -10.70 -10.39
CA SER A 457 29.85 -11.50 -10.61
C SER A 457 28.59 -10.80 -10.07
N HIS A 458 28.65 -10.26 -8.86
CA HIS A 458 27.52 -9.52 -8.28
C HIS A 458 27.22 -8.23 -9.04
N TYR A 459 28.25 -7.52 -9.51
CA TYR A 459 28.05 -6.35 -10.35
C TYR A 459 27.36 -6.71 -11.68
N GLY A 460 27.79 -7.79 -12.34
CA GLY A 460 27.16 -8.28 -13.56
C GLY A 460 25.68 -8.64 -13.36
N VAL A 461 25.35 -9.31 -12.26
CA VAL A 461 23.96 -9.63 -11.89
C VAL A 461 23.12 -8.35 -11.74
N ASN A 462 23.64 -7.31 -11.08
CA ASN A 462 22.94 -6.04 -10.92
C ASN A 462 22.69 -5.36 -12.28
N VAL A 463 23.68 -5.35 -13.18
CA VAL A 463 23.53 -4.78 -14.53
C VAL A 463 22.41 -5.47 -15.31
N VAL A 464 22.34 -6.81 -15.24
CA VAL A 464 21.28 -7.59 -15.89
C VAL A 464 19.91 -7.24 -15.32
N TYR A 465 19.79 -7.04 -14.01
CA TYR A 465 18.52 -6.63 -13.38
C TYR A 465 18.01 -5.28 -13.90
N VAL A 466 18.87 -4.26 -13.99
CA VAL A 466 18.45 -2.93 -14.51
C VAL A 466 17.96 -3.04 -15.96
N VAL A 467 18.69 -3.77 -16.80
CA VAL A 467 18.30 -3.97 -18.21
C VAL A 467 16.98 -4.74 -18.31
N PHE A 468 16.78 -5.75 -17.47
CA PHE A 468 15.55 -6.53 -17.42
C PHE A 468 14.35 -5.65 -17.05
N VAL A 469 14.46 -4.86 -15.98
CA VAL A 469 13.40 -3.93 -15.55
C VAL A 469 13.09 -2.94 -16.67
N ALA A 470 14.11 -2.35 -17.28
CA ALA A 470 13.95 -1.39 -18.37
C ALA A 470 13.25 -1.99 -19.60
N LYS A 471 13.57 -3.23 -20.01
CA LYS A 471 12.89 -3.91 -21.13
C LYS A 471 11.40 -4.13 -20.85
N ASN A 472 11.05 -4.58 -19.65
CA ASN A 472 9.64 -4.81 -19.28
C ASN A 472 8.86 -3.49 -19.14
N VAL A 473 9.48 -2.46 -18.55
CA VAL A 473 8.86 -1.12 -18.47
C VAL A 473 8.64 -0.56 -19.87
N LYS A 474 9.62 -0.68 -20.77
CA LYS A 474 9.49 -0.24 -22.16
C LYS A 474 8.30 -0.90 -22.86
N GLN A 475 8.19 -2.23 -22.77
CA GLN A 475 7.07 -2.96 -23.37
C GLN A 475 5.73 -2.48 -22.81
N PHE A 476 5.64 -2.29 -21.49
CA PHE A 476 4.44 -1.76 -20.85
C PHE A 476 4.12 -0.33 -21.30
N THR A 477 5.07 0.59 -21.29
CA THR A 477 4.83 1.99 -21.64
C THR A 477 4.49 2.16 -23.11
N GLU A 478 5.16 1.44 -24.02
CA GLU A 478 4.89 1.50 -25.46
C GLU A 478 3.56 0.82 -25.85
N ALA A 479 3.05 -0.11 -25.03
CA ALA A 479 1.72 -0.69 -25.22
C ALA A 479 0.58 0.29 -24.88
N TYR A 480 0.77 1.18 -23.89
CA TYR A 480 -0.28 2.09 -23.39
C TYR A 480 -0.08 3.57 -23.78
N SER A 481 1.09 3.96 -24.25
CA SER A 481 1.43 5.35 -24.61
C SER A 481 2.00 5.42 -26.02
N SER A 482 1.72 6.51 -26.74
CA SER A 482 2.24 6.75 -28.10
C SER A 482 3.73 7.09 -28.16
N PHE A 483 4.41 7.18 -27.00
CA PHE A 483 5.81 7.58 -26.89
C PHE A 483 6.75 6.38 -27.08
N LYS A 484 7.45 6.34 -28.21
CA LYS A 484 8.53 5.37 -28.48
C LYS A 484 9.87 6.00 -28.08
N LEU A 485 10.47 5.49 -27.01
CA LEU A 485 11.77 5.98 -26.51
C LEU A 485 12.83 4.90 -26.69
N ASP A 486 14.09 5.32 -26.85
CA ASP A 486 15.22 4.39 -26.91
C ASP A 486 15.35 3.59 -25.60
N LEU A 487 15.70 2.31 -25.68
CA LEU A 487 15.88 1.43 -24.51
C LEU A 487 16.88 2.00 -23.50
N ARG A 488 17.90 2.74 -23.97
CA ARG A 488 18.91 3.37 -23.10
C ARG A 488 18.31 4.39 -22.15
N ILE A 489 17.23 5.07 -22.54
CA ILE A 489 16.53 6.04 -21.69
C ILE A 489 15.77 5.30 -20.59
N TYR A 490 15.10 4.21 -20.92
CA TYR A 490 14.45 3.35 -19.91
C TYR A 490 15.46 2.77 -18.91
N ILE A 491 16.64 2.37 -19.38
CA ILE A 491 17.73 1.92 -18.50
C ILE A 491 18.17 3.05 -17.55
N ALA A 492 18.32 4.28 -18.04
CA ALA A 492 18.67 5.42 -17.21
C ALA A 492 17.59 5.73 -16.15
N ILE A 493 16.31 5.68 -16.53
CA ILE A 493 15.18 5.89 -15.61
C ILE A 493 15.14 4.79 -14.54
N ALA A 494 15.24 3.52 -14.95
CA ALA A 494 15.26 2.38 -14.01
C ALA A 494 16.44 2.48 -13.04
N GLY A 495 17.64 2.78 -13.55
CA GLY A 495 18.83 2.98 -12.72
C GLY A 495 18.70 4.16 -11.73
N MET A 496 18.13 5.28 -12.17
CA MET A 496 17.85 6.43 -11.27
C MET A 496 16.82 6.06 -10.19
N ALA A 497 15.80 5.28 -10.53
CA ALA A 497 14.79 4.82 -9.58
C ALA A 497 15.34 3.83 -8.54
N GLU A 498 16.35 3.02 -8.92
CA GLU A 498 17.01 2.08 -8.00
C GLU A 498 18.07 2.73 -7.10
N LEU A 499 18.57 3.92 -7.46
CA LEU A 499 19.62 4.62 -6.72
C LEU A 499 19.32 4.85 -5.22
N PRO A 500 18.09 5.24 -4.81
CA PRO A 500 17.73 5.32 -3.38
C PRO A 500 17.83 3.97 -2.65
N LEU A 501 17.59 2.85 -3.35
CA LEU A 501 17.70 1.51 -2.78
C LEU A 501 19.17 1.09 -2.62
N PHE A 502 20.06 1.51 -3.53
CA PHE A 502 21.50 1.28 -3.41
C PHE A 502 22.16 2.08 -2.27
N LEU A 503 21.55 3.19 -1.86
CA LEU A 503 22.02 3.97 -0.70
C LEU A 503 21.74 3.28 0.65
N LEU A 504 20.98 2.18 0.66
CA LEU A 504 20.69 1.39 1.85
C LEU A 504 21.92 0.56 2.26
N ARG A 505 22.65 1.04 3.26
CA ARG A 505 23.87 0.39 3.79
C ARG A 505 23.60 -0.88 4.61
N HIS A 506 22.35 -1.14 4.98
CA HIS A 506 21.99 -2.29 5.80
C HIS A 506 20.92 -3.14 5.12
N LEU A 507 21.29 -4.38 4.75
CA LEU A 507 20.42 -5.42 4.19
C LEU A 507 19.12 -5.65 4.98
N LYS A 508 19.09 -5.26 6.26
CA LYS A 508 17.92 -5.37 7.14
C LYS A 508 16.71 -4.55 6.65
N TYR A 509 16.94 -3.39 6.03
CA TYR A 509 15.85 -2.53 5.51
C TYR A 509 15.19 -3.09 4.24
N LEU A 510 15.86 -4.03 3.56
CA LEU A 510 15.33 -4.70 2.38
C LEU A 510 14.39 -5.86 2.71
N VAL A 511 14.40 -6.38 3.95
CA VAL A 511 13.59 -7.55 4.34
C VAL A 511 12.08 -7.38 4.09
N PRO A 512 11.41 -6.28 4.51
CA PRO A 512 9.98 -6.10 4.24
C PRO A 512 9.68 -5.90 2.75
N ILE A 513 10.51 -5.12 2.04
CA ILE A 513 10.42 -4.92 0.58
C ILE A 513 10.56 -6.27 -0.14
N ASN A 514 11.46 -7.13 0.37
CA ASN A 514 11.72 -8.43 -0.22
C ASN A 514 10.54 -9.39 -0.10
N ILE A 515 9.76 -9.34 0.98
CA ILE A 515 8.57 -10.16 1.16
C ILE A 515 7.47 -9.73 0.18
N ILE A 516 7.27 -8.42 0.00
CA ILE A 516 6.30 -7.88 -0.98
C ILE A 516 6.68 -8.31 -2.39
N ALA A 517 7.96 -8.12 -2.76
CA ALA A 517 8.48 -8.54 -4.05
C ALA A 517 8.28 -10.04 -4.29
N ASN A 518 8.41 -10.89 -3.27
CA ASN A 518 8.19 -12.33 -3.39
C ASN A 518 6.74 -12.68 -3.68
N ILE A 519 5.78 -12.06 -2.98
CA ILE A 519 4.35 -12.32 -3.22
C ILE A 519 3.98 -11.90 -4.65
N LEU A 520 4.40 -10.71 -5.07
CA LEU A 520 4.18 -10.21 -6.43
C LEU A 520 4.81 -11.13 -7.48
N LEU A 521 6.05 -11.58 -7.25
CA LEU A 521 6.75 -12.51 -8.14
C LEU A 521 5.98 -13.81 -8.33
N TYR A 522 5.46 -14.43 -7.26
CA TYR A 522 4.69 -15.67 -7.36
C TYR A 522 3.34 -15.47 -8.07
N ILE A 523 2.67 -14.33 -7.85
CA ILE A 523 1.45 -13.98 -8.61
C ILE A 523 1.79 -13.84 -10.10
N CYS A 524 2.87 -13.13 -10.43
CA CYS A 524 3.35 -13.01 -11.81
C CYS A 524 3.66 -14.38 -12.43
N PHE A 525 4.31 -15.30 -11.69
CA PHE A 525 4.55 -16.65 -12.18
C PHE A 525 3.26 -17.43 -12.44
N ALA A 526 2.26 -17.33 -11.56
CA ALA A 526 0.97 -17.98 -11.78
C ALA A 526 0.29 -17.47 -13.06
N ILE A 527 0.35 -16.14 -13.31
CA ILE A 527 -0.17 -15.51 -14.53
C ILE A 527 0.61 -15.98 -15.76
N ILE A 528 1.94 -16.02 -15.70
CA ILE A 528 2.77 -16.49 -16.81
C ILE A 528 2.44 -17.95 -17.13
N PHE A 529 2.33 -18.82 -16.13
CA PHE A 529 1.93 -20.21 -16.33
C PHE A 529 0.54 -20.33 -16.97
N TYR A 530 -0.42 -19.51 -16.54
CA TYR A 530 -1.75 -19.47 -17.15
C TYR A 530 -1.68 -19.21 -18.66
N TYR A 531 -0.83 -18.27 -19.09
CA TYR A 531 -0.61 -18.01 -20.52
C TYR A 531 0.19 -19.10 -21.23
N LEU A 532 1.20 -19.68 -20.58
CA LEU A 532 2.00 -20.76 -21.14
C LEU A 532 1.17 -22.01 -21.46
N PHE A 533 0.15 -22.32 -20.64
CA PHE A 533 -0.70 -23.48 -20.87
C PHE A 533 -1.80 -23.28 -21.93
N ARG A 534 -2.03 -22.04 -22.39
CA ARG A 534 -3.05 -21.75 -23.41
C ARG A 534 -2.50 -21.88 -24.83
N GLY A 535 -3.12 -22.72 -25.63
CA GLY A 535 -2.80 -22.85 -27.07
C GLY A 535 -1.46 -23.52 -27.32
N LEU A 536 -1.14 -24.57 -26.57
CA LEU A 536 0.07 -25.37 -26.79
C LEU A 536 -0.01 -26.11 -28.14
N PRO A 537 0.98 -25.94 -29.04
CA PRO A 537 1.05 -26.70 -30.29
C PRO A 537 1.37 -28.18 -30.04
N SER A 538 1.30 -29.02 -31.07
CA SER A 538 1.74 -30.42 -30.92
C SER A 538 3.21 -30.46 -30.52
N ILE A 539 3.58 -31.30 -29.56
CA ILE A 539 4.98 -31.40 -29.09
C ILE A 539 5.93 -31.91 -30.18
N SER A 540 5.38 -32.53 -31.23
CA SER A 540 6.12 -32.97 -32.43
C SER A 540 6.62 -31.83 -33.31
N ASP A 541 6.06 -30.62 -33.16
CA ASP A 541 6.45 -29.44 -33.93
C ASP A 541 7.65 -28.70 -33.32
N ARG A 542 8.28 -29.27 -32.27
CA ARG A 542 9.38 -28.67 -31.53
C ARG A 542 10.63 -29.51 -31.63
N GLU A 543 11.77 -28.83 -31.72
CA GLU A 543 13.07 -29.49 -31.80
C GLU A 543 13.42 -30.14 -30.46
N MET A 544 13.57 -31.47 -30.48
CA MET A 544 13.94 -32.23 -29.29
C MET A 544 15.46 -32.22 -29.06
N PHE A 545 16.23 -32.00 -30.12
CA PHE A 545 17.69 -32.02 -30.15
C PHE A 545 18.22 -30.92 -31.06
N GLU A 546 19.11 -30.09 -30.53
CA GLU A 546 19.79 -29.02 -31.27
C GLU A 546 21.31 -29.24 -31.31
N SER A 547 21.98 -28.56 -32.24
CA SER A 547 23.42 -28.71 -32.47
C SER A 547 24.27 -28.39 -31.21
N PRO A 548 25.26 -29.23 -30.86
CA PRO A 548 26.16 -28.99 -29.72
C PRO A 548 26.93 -27.67 -29.74
N LEU A 549 27.03 -27.01 -30.90
CA LEU A 549 27.74 -25.74 -31.04
C LEU A 549 27.10 -24.60 -30.22
N GLN A 550 25.79 -24.68 -29.96
CA GLN A 550 25.04 -23.64 -29.25
C GLN A 550 24.94 -23.89 -27.73
N TRP A 551 25.36 -25.08 -27.26
CA TRP A 551 25.30 -25.45 -25.85
C TRP A 551 26.06 -24.51 -24.90
N PRO A 552 27.18 -23.84 -25.28
CA PRO A 552 27.84 -22.88 -24.40
C PRO A 552 26.92 -21.74 -23.91
N MET A 553 26.02 -21.26 -24.77
CA MET A 553 25.04 -20.24 -24.38
C MET A 553 24.03 -20.78 -23.36
N PHE A 554 23.56 -22.01 -23.57
CA PHE A 554 22.70 -22.72 -22.62
C PHE A 554 23.37 -22.87 -21.25
N PHE A 555 24.64 -23.30 -21.20
CA PHE A 555 25.38 -23.41 -19.93
C PHE A 555 25.43 -22.08 -19.17
N GLY A 556 25.69 -20.97 -19.88
CA GLY A 556 25.70 -19.63 -19.28
C GLY A 556 24.36 -19.24 -18.66
N ILE A 557 23.26 -19.42 -19.39
CA ILE A 557 21.91 -19.06 -18.93
C ILE A 557 21.46 -19.95 -17.76
N VAL A 558 21.68 -21.27 -17.84
CA VAL A 558 21.30 -22.21 -16.78
C VAL A 558 22.11 -21.99 -15.51
N LEU A 559 23.43 -21.75 -15.61
CA LEU A 559 24.25 -21.41 -14.45
C LEU A 559 23.73 -20.14 -13.77
N PHE A 560 23.41 -19.10 -14.55
CA PHE A 560 22.81 -17.88 -14.02
C PHE A 560 21.43 -18.11 -13.37
N ALA A 561 20.59 -18.97 -13.94
CA ALA A 561 19.23 -19.23 -13.45
C ALA A 561 19.16 -20.14 -12.21
N VAL A 562 20.17 -20.98 -11.99
CA VAL A 562 20.16 -22.01 -10.93
C VAL A 562 21.04 -21.65 -9.74
N THR A 563 22.00 -20.71 -9.88
CA THR A 563 22.94 -20.39 -8.80
C THR A 563 22.96 -18.93 -8.37
N SER A 564 23.20 -18.72 -7.07
CA SER A 564 23.49 -17.42 -6.48
C SER A 564 24.48 -17.61 -5.34
N VAL A 565 25.74 -17.93 -5.68
CA VAL A 565 26.77 -18.37 -4.72
C VAL A 565 26.95 -17.38 -3.57
N GLY A 566 27.07 -16.08 -3.86
CA GLY A 566 27.31 -15.09 -2.80
C GLY A 566 26.12 -14.90 -1.86
N VAL A 567 24.88 -14.96 -2.35
CA VAL A 567 23.68 -14.86 -1.51
C VAL A 567 23.47 -16.14 -0.70
N MET A 568 23.73 -17.30 -1.29
CA MET A 568 23.68 -18.59 -0.59
C MET A 568 24.64 -18.62 0.61
N LEU A 569 25.88 -18.17 0.44
CA LEU A 569 26.86 -18.08 1.54
C LEU A 569 26.44 -17.07 2.61
N ALA A 570 25.94 -15.90 2.20
CA ALA A 570 25.47 -14.87 3.14
C ALA A 570 24.22 -15.30 3.95
N ILE A 571 23.37 -16.17 3.39
CA ILE A 571 22.21 -16.72 4.12
C ILE A 571 22.67 -17.74 5.17
N GLU A 572 23.64 -18.59 4.83
CA GLU A 572 24.21 -19.59 5.76
C GLU A 572 24.81 -18.92 7.00
N GLU A 573 25.59 -17.85 6.81
CA GLU A 573 26.19 -17.05 7.90
C GLU A 573 25.14 -16.49 8.88
N LYS A 574 23.98 -16.08 8.34
CA LYS A 574 22.93 -15.40 9.11
C LYS A 574 21.89 -16.33 9.73
N MET A 575 22.03 -17.65 9.54
CA MET A 575 21.07 -18.62 10.03
C MET A 575 21.19 -18.90 11.53
N ALA A 576 20.05 -19.18 12.16
CA ALA A 576 20.01 -19.55 13.58
C ALA A 576 20.64 -20.92 13.85
N LYS A 577 20.57 -21.83 12.87
CA LYS A 577 21.06 -23.21 12.94
C LYS A 577 21.75 -23.58 11.63
N PRO A 578 22.97 -23.08 11.37
CA PRO A 578 23.69 -23.33 10.11
C PRO A 578 23.93 -24.83 9.85
N GLN A 579 23.95 -25.66 10.90
CA GLN A 579 24.09 -27.11 10.76
C GLN A 579 22.95 -27.76 9.95
N LYS A 580 21.76 -27.14 9.91
CA LYS A 580 20.61 -27.61 9.11
C LYS A 580 20.65 -27.11 7.66
N TYR A 581 21.61 -26.28 7.29
CA TYR A 581 21.78 -25.78 5.93
C TYR A 581 22.26 -26.89 4.98
N LEU A 582 23.16 -27.74 5.46
CA LEU A 582 23.79 -28.84 4.72
C LEU A 582 23.03 -30.17 4.88
N GLY A 583 23.25 -31.08 3.92
CA GLY A 583 22.68 -32.44 3.89
C GLY A 583 21.66 -32.65 2.77
N ILE A 584 21.29 -33.91 2.51
CA ILE A 584 20.36 -34.27 1.43
C ILE A 584 18.96 -33.66 1.65
N CYS A 585 18.51 -33.57 2.90
CA CYS A 585 17.31 -32.82 3.31
C CYS A 585 17.64 -31.46 3.95
N GLY A 586 18.85 -30.95 3.71
CA GLY A 586 19.25 -29.61 4.15
C GLY A 586 18.49 -28.53 3.41
N ILE A 587 18.43 -27.33 3.99
CA ILE A 587 17.68 -26.21 3.40
C ILE A 587 18.18 -25.85 2.00
N LEU A 588 19.50 -25.92 1.77
CA LEU A 588 20.09 -25.67 0.45
C LEU A 588 19.61 -26.68 -0.59
N SER A 589 19.61 -27.97 -0.26
CA SER A 589 19.16 -29.03 -1.17
C SER A 589 17.67 -28.95 -1.44
N LEU A 590 16.84 -28.69 -0.43
CA LEU A 590 15.40 -28.51 -0.60
C LEU A 590 15.09 -27.29 -1.49
N ALA A 591 15.75 -26.15 -1.26
CA ALA A 591 15.57 -24.96 -2.08
C ALA A 591 16.02 -25.21 -3.52
N SER A 592 17.16 -25.88 -3.71
CA SER A 592 17.68 -26.19 -5.04
C SER A 592 16.79 -27.15 -5.82
N ILE A 593 16.16 -28.13 -5.16
CA ILE A 593 15.17 -29.02 -5.81
C ILE A 593 13.97 -28.21 -6.33
N VAL A 594 13.41 -27.33 -5.50
CA VAL A 594 12.28 -26.47 -5.89
C VAL A 594 12.67 -25.55 -7.05
N VAL A 595 13.87 -24.98 -7.01
CA VAL A 595 14.44 -24.17 -8.09
C VAL A 595 14.52 -24.95 -9.40
N VAL A 596 15.05 -26.18 -9.39
CA VAL A 596 15.17 -27.00 -10.61
C VAL A 596 13.82 -27.32 -11.18
N ILE A 597 12.88 -27.78 -10.35
CA ILE A 597 11.53 -28.12 -10.80
C ILE A 597 10.87 -26.90 -11.46
N SER A 598 11.00 -25.73 -10.83
CA SER A 598 10.45 -24.48 -11.36
C SER A 598 11.12 -24.10 -12.68
N ASN A 599 12.45 -24.13 -12.75
CA ASN A 599 13.21 -23.80 -13.95
C ASN A 599 12.94 -24.74 -15.12
N LEU A 600 12.82 -26.05 -14.87
CA LEU A 600 12.44 -27.03 -15.87
C LEU A 600 11.01 -26.80 -16.36
N ALA A 601 10.06 -26.51 -15.45
CA ALA A 601 8.69 -26.22 -15.83
C ALA A 601 8.62 -24.98 -16.75
N PHE A 602 9.26 -23.87 -16.36
CA PHE A 602 9.32 -22.69 -17.22
C PHE A 602 10.01 -22.99 -18.54
N GLY A 603 11.20 -23.62 -18.52
CA GLY A 603 11.96 -23.95 -19.73
C GLY A 603 11.18 -24.79 -20.74
N ILE A 604 10.56 -25.90 -20.28
CA ILE A 604 9.78 -26.81 -21.12
C ILE A 604 8.54 -26.10 -21.66
N PHE A 605 7.69 -25.53 -20.80
CA PHE A 605 6.41 -24.97 -21.25
C PHE A 605 6.59 -23.67 -22.04
N GLY A 606 7.58 -22.85 -21.70
CA GLY A 606 7.93 -21.65 -22.45
C GLY A 606 8.42 -21.97 -23.86
N TYR A 607 9.37 -22.88 -24.00
CA TYR A 607 9.87 -23.28 -25.31
C TYR A 607 8.82 -24.05 -26.12
N TRP A 608 8.01 -24.89 -25.46
CA TRP A 608 6.90 -25.56 -26.13
C TRP A 608 5.91 -24.54 -26.71
N ARG A 609 5.56 -23.48 -25.96
CA ARG A 609 4.60 -22.49 -26.43
C ARG A 609 5.13 -21.60 -27.55
N TYR A 610 6.32 -21.03 -27.42
CA TYR A 610 6.83 -20.01 -28.34
C TYR A 610 7.88 -20.53 -29.35
N GLY A 611 8.52 -21.67 -29.09
CA GLY A 611 9.50 -22.27 -30.01
C GLY A 611 10.65 -21.31 -30.35
N GLN A 612 10.91 -21.14 -31.64
CA GLN A 612 11.97 -20.27 -32.17
C GLN A 612 11.62 -18.76 -32.11
N GLU A 613 10.36 -18.39 -31.84
CA GLU A 613 9.94 -16.98 -31.69
C GLU A 613 10.16 -16.44 -30.26
N ILE A 614 10.82 -17.23 -29.41
CA ILE A 614 11.00 -16.88 -28.02
C ILE A 614 12.06 -15.79 -27.85
N LEU A 615 11.70 -14.75 -27.10
CA LEU A 615 12.58 -13.63 -26.80
C LEU A 615 13.42 -13.94 -25.55
N ASP A 616 14.42 -13.10 -25.27
CA ASP A 616 15.39 -13.26 -24.16
C ASP A 616 14.72 -13.52 -22.78
N SER A 617 13.49 -13.02 -22.61
CA SER A 617 12.63 -13.30 -21.46
C SER A 617 11.23 -13.65 -21.94
N VAL A 618 10.65 -14.71 -21.39
CA VAL A 618 9.29 -15.18 -21.73
C VAL A 618 8.20 -14.13 -21.46
N THR A 619 8.46 -13.17 -20.56
CA THR A 619 7.53 -12.06 -20.30
C THR A 619 7.33 -11.16 -21.51
N LEU A 620 8.34 -11.05 -22.38
CA LEU A 620 8.28 -10.23 -23.59
C LEU A 620 7.38 -10.86 -24.66
N ASN A 621 7.11 -12.16 -24.57
CA ASN A 621 6.26 -12.88 -25.51
C ASN A 621 4.76 -12.89 -25.13
N LEU A 622 4.39 -12.27 -24.00
CA LEU A 622 2.99 -12.20 -23.55
C LEU A 622 2.18 -11.21 -24.43
N PRO A 623 0.91 -11.52 -24.76
CA PRO A 623 0.10 -10.68 -25.62
C PRO A 623 -0.22 -9.32 -24.96
N GLU A 624 -0.08 -8.24 -25.74
CA GLU A 624 -0.22 -6.84 -25.26
C GLU A 624 -1.67 -6.42 -24.97
N THR A 625 -2.67 -7.19 -25.43
CA THR A 625 -4.07 -6.76 -25.49
C THR A 625 -5.05 -7.47 -24.56
N ASP A 626 -4.62 -8.44 -23.75
CA ASP A 626 -5.49 -9.12 -22.78
C ASP A 626 -5.00 -8.93 -21.33
N ILE A 627 -5.41 -7.83 -20.70
CA ILE A 627 -5.33 -7.72 -19.24
C ILE A 627 -6.64 -8.27 -18.65
N CYS A 628 -6.69 -9.57 -18.41
CA CYS A 628 -7.65 -10.14 -17.47
C CYS A 628 -7.15 -9.87 -16.03
N MET A 629 -7.50 -8.69 -15.50
CA MET A 629 -7.41 -8.40 -14.07
C MET A 629 -8.61 -9.04 -13.34
N ASP A 630 -8.64 -10.37 -13.28
CA ASP A 630 -9.70 -11.12 -12.57
C ASP A 630 -9.16 -12.35 -11.83
N MET A 631 -8.09 -12.17 -11.06
CA MET A 631 -7.53 -13.25 -10.22
C MET A 631 -7.21 -12.80 -8.78
N CYS A 632 -8.00 -11.86 -8.24
CA CYS A 632 -7.87 -11.42 -6.85
C CYS A 632 -8.95 -11.95 -5.91
N LEU A 633 -9.84 -12.84 -6.36
CA LEU A 633 -10.88 -13.40 -5.49
C LEU A 633 -11.04 -14.90 -5.75
N TRP A 634 -10.43 -15.73 -4.91
CA TRP A 634 -11.05 -16.95 -4.38
C TRP A 634 -10.36 -17.38 -3.07
N TYR A 635 -11.15 -18.05 -2.23
CA TYR A 635 -11.16 -17.92 -0.77
C TYR A 635 -10.56 -19.15 -0.03
N LYS A 636 -10.38 -18.98 1.29
CA LYS A 636 -10.56 -19.97 2.40
C LYS A 636 -9.32 -20.60 3.09
N TYR A 637 -9.04 -20.01 4.26
CA TYR A 637 -8.56 -20.53 5.57
C TYR A 637 -7.13 -21.07 5.81
N SER A 638 -6.48 -20.34 6.73
CA SER A 638 -5.72 -20.79 7.91
C SER A 638 -4.22 -21.11 7.77
N TYR A 639 -3.34 -20.83 8.74
CA TYR A 639 -3.43 -20.32 10.12
C TYR A 639 -2.22 -19.41 10.39
N GLY A 640 -2.36 -18.47 11.32
CA GLY A 640 -1.20 -17.80 11.90
C GLY A 640 -0.30 -18.75 12.72
N LYS A 641 1.02 -18.62 12.54
CA LYS A 641 2.09 -18.47 13.56
C LYS A 641 3.41 -18.30 12.79
N LEU A 642 3.63 -17.12 12.20
CA LEU A 642 4.72 -16.85 11.23
C LEU A 642 4.94 -15.34 10.95
N LYS A 643 4.99 -14.49 12.01
CA LYS A 643 5.12 -13.02 11.88
C LYS A 643 3.92 -12.34 11.15
N TRP A 644 2.70 -12.82 11.43
CA TRP A 644 1.44 -12.31 10.86
C TRP A 644 1.22 -10.81 11.09
N ILE A 645 1.70 -10.28 12.23
CA ILE A 645 1.55 -8.87 12.58
C ILE A 645 2.26 -7.98 11.52
N LEU A 646 3.47 -8.38 11.05
CA LEU A 646 4.27 -7.60 10.09
C LEU A 646 3.65 -7.55 8.70
N ILE A 647 3.23 -8.71 8.19
CA ILE A 647 2.61 -8.84 6.86
C ILE A 647 1.32 -8.04 6.81
N LYS A 648 0.56 -8.07 7.90
CA LYS A 648 -0.71 -7.38 8.06
C LYS A 648 -0.54 -5.86 8.16
N ASP A 649 0.46 -5.35 8.89
CA ASP A 649 0.72 -3.90 8.94
C ASP A 649 1.24 -3.37 7.58
N ILE A 650 2.10 -4.14 6.90
CA ILE A 650 2.57 -3.82 5.54
C ILE A 650 1.42 -3.81 4.52
N PHE A 651 0.47 -4.74 4.63
CA PHE A 651 -0.69 -4.79 3.74
C PHE A 651 -1.59 -3.55 3.88
N ILE A 652 -1.77 -3.05 5.11
CA ILE A 652 -2.51 -1.82 5.39
C ILE A 652 -1.78 -0.59 4.82
N LEU A 653 -0.45 -0.54 4.93
CA LEU A 653 0.36 0.52 4.31
C LEU A 653 0.18 0.53 2.78
N ILE A 654 0.14 -0.64 2.14
CA ILE A 654 -0.02 -0.77 0.69
C ILE A 654 -1.39 -0.28 0.23
N ILE A 655 -2.47 -0.70 0.90
CA ILE A 655 -3.83 -0.22 0.60
C ILE A 655 -3.91 1.30 0.81
N GLY A 656 -3.35 1.81 1.92
CA GLY A 656 -3.29 3.26 2.18
C GLY A 656 -2.54 4.03 1.10
N MET A 657 -1.38 3.52 0.64
CA MET A 657 -0.58 4.15 -0.41
C MET A 657 -1.28 4.13 -1.78
N LEU A 658 -1.98 3.04 -2.12
CA LEU A 658 -2.77 2.95 -3.35
C LEU A 658 -3.93 3.96 -3.33
N ILE A 659 -4.67 4.04 -2.22
CA ILE A 659 -5.76 5.02 -2.05
C ILE A 659 -5.21 6.45 -2.10
N LEU A 660 -4.07 6.72 -1.46
CA LEU A 660 -3.43 8.02 -1.48
C LEU A 660 -3.04 8.45 -2.90
N LEU A 661 -2.29 7.61 -3.62
CA LEU A 661 -1.77 7.96 -4.94
C LEU A 661 -2.89 8.02 -5.99
N LEU A 662 -3.71 6.98 -6.09
CA LEU A 662 -4.78 6.91 -7.10
C LEU A 662 -5.91 7.89 -6.78
N GLY A 663 -6.35 7.93 -5.53
CA GLY A 663 -7.42 8.82 -5.06
C GLY A 663 -7.07 10.29 -5.23
N SER A 664 -5.86 10.70 -4.80
CA SER A 664 -5.43 12.09 -4.94
C SER A 664 -5.20 12.46 -6.40
N PHE A 665 -4.61 11.56 -7.21
CA PHE A 665 -4.41 11.81 -8.64
C PHE A 665 -5.73 12.01 -9.38
N VAL A 666 -6.72 11.14 -9.15
CA VAL A 666 -8.04 11.25 -9.79
C VAL A 666 -8.79 12.49 -9.30
N ALA A 667 -8.71 12.83 -8.01
CA ALA A 667 -9.33 14.05 -7.51
C ALA A 667 -8.69 15.31 -8.11
N ILE A 668 -7.36 15.37 -8.20
CA ILE A 668 -6.63 16.48 -8.83
C ILE A 668 -6.97 16.56 -10.33
N LEU A 669 -6.98 15.44 -11.04
CA LEU A 669 -7.42 15.42 -12.45
C LEU A 669 -8.86 15.87 -12.61
N GLY A 670 -9.76 15.50 -11.69
CA GLY A 670 -11.13 16.00 -11.64
C GLY A 670 -11.17 17.52 -11.52
N ILE A 671 -10.42 18.09 -10.59
CA ILE A 671 -10.29 19.55 -10.41
C ILE A 671 -9.74 20.20 -11.69
N VAL A 672 -8.67 19.66 -12.28
CA VAL A 672 -8.05 20.20 -13.49
C VAL A 672 -8.96 20.08 -14.71
N LYS A 673 -9.68 18.97 -14.87
CA LYS A 673 -10.62 18.76 -15.98
C LYS A 673 -11.82 19.70 -15.88
N GLU A 674 -12.31 19.95 -14.67
CA GLU A 674 -13.52 20.74 -14.44
C GLU A 674 -13.24 22.25 -14.38
N TYR A 675 -12.04 22.66 -13.94
CA TYR A 675 -11.70 24.08 -13.72
C TYR A 675 -10.42 24.55 -14.43
N GLY A 676 -9.63 23.65 -15.01
CA GLY A 676 -8.36 23.96 -15.69
C GLY A 676 -8.48 24.24 -17.19
N SER A 677 -9.64 23.98 -17.82
CA SER A 677 -9.94 24.40 -19.19
C SER A 677 -10.40 25.85 -19.23
N GLY A 678 -9.53 26.75 -18.77
CA GLY A 678 -9.58 28.18 -18.99
C GLY A 678 -8.53 28.57 -20.03
N ASN A 679 -8.70 28.05 -21.25
CA ASN A 679 -8.23 28.63 -22.51
C ASN A 679 -9.24 28.25 -23.60
#